data_AF-B4KXD1-F1
#
_entry.id   AF-B4KXD1-F1
#
_cell.length_a   1.000
_cell.length_b   1.000
_cell.length_c   1.000
_cell.angle_alpha   90.00
_cell.angle_beta   90.00
_cell.angle_gamma   90.00
#
_symmetry.space_group_name_H-M   'P 1'
#
loop_
_entity.id
_entity.type
_entity.pdbx_description
1 polymer ?
#
loop_
_entity_poly.entity_id
_entity_poly.type
_entity_poly.pdbx_seq_one_letter_code
_entity_poly.pdbx_strand_id
1 'polypeptide(L)'
;MILEECRELVDQQIPKLVKLLLESEVEDETYTNCLKSALCRLENYAKPLNTAESISQNLGDFLDRYVCERLEIMAHTIKTLCNVILDDIIITDCFKLALLDFMLSVNFKAFRSVRIHYDDYMARRKKVLKALAAAQSTNCLSGRREIKLDSYRETMSSVNNYTSTSEEDVLSESTASLHTIRSQDISDQIETLAIGSSSDEIYPNQEQEPIDQPPAMSRCKYLSGNRRFIVAFGSYLRGKFNNAPQCLMEYGEEGFVLREILCMFFLPGDCHFFHIVNHMIELRPDVISNKETRLFIVEKFLRPLQHMQMIQLYISCNETSKDNTERTETLLCLSAAFRRLLKPIVEVLTQFERSLSNDFELLNLRDLRRATKARFESLERLWSLAAATYMSYPSEFGNEPHSRSQHIMCSLVELTLQTLTSKDPAKRAYAAALLLNELQVICRFLDSWWQTGEFNDWLEEFAAMKSEKNCRTEYTMRPYHYGQPYMKICRIYRIIKRHIESAGLALAALYDSQRLVDFVSEHQELLAIKLHQAVVRSMNEELRFYQRHPESPVQAGRDIFWQLRATDDEHLRSLYYAYYEETMSDLNQPEFCSIDELLRRCQNCVVYTPFAELICQTFEHHLEQRALLVNRYVNYLIQDRLQLAKVFEKLRAVFLLLNFNEFDEEYSLAYGYLENGLIVKGAEQLQIIMNKYNSVELLRNDPFYVTLPITNIEQLALAYSCNKMLTSIITEPQIKSYNEAFRLRLQLYVTVYRVQQLPQLYSDHSVAGSLAELQDTVLQVLDKHFRMKALQKAVDQLDEILRRCEKLSHLQIAHQEFVRLMVASLKLGVYRSQHELQELLAMARIVICLWRRVEYVLFYNITEGDEGCAFDDKYDAHNMTYLMSVTTATKAMRCLHPLKDIVK
;
A
#
# COMPACT_ATOMS: atom_id res chain seq x y z
N MET A 1 -35.67 -30.27 7.12
CA MET A 1 -35.64 -31.60 6.49
C MET A 1 -34.64 -31.68 5.33
N ILE A 2 -34.70 -30.85 4.28
CA ILE A 2 -33.83 -31.00 3.08
C ILE A 2 -32.32 -30.74 3.35
N LEU A 3 -31.97 -29.96 4.38
CA LEU A 3 -30.58 -29.70 4.78
C LEU A 3 -29.90 -30.84 5.55
N GLU A 4 -30.66 -31.76 6.16
CA GLU A 4 -30.11 -32.88 6.93
C GLU A 4 -29.66 -34.05 6.04
N GLU A 5 -30.46 -34.41 5.03
CA GLU A 5 -30.11 -35.49 4.08
C GLU A 5 -28.87 -35.14 3.23
N CYS A 6 -28.69 -33.87 2.87
CA CYS A 6 -27.49 -33.40 2.16
C CYS A 6 -26.24 -33.43 3.06
N ARG A 7 -26.39 -33.20 4.37
CA ARG A 7 -25.28 -33.25 5.33
C ARG A 7 -24.79 -34.67 5.53
N GLU A 8 -25.70 -35.64 5.66
CA GLU A 8 -25.35 -37.06 5.77
C GLU A 8 -24.60 -37.57 4.53
N LEU A 9 -24.97 -37.11 3.33
CA LEU A 9 -24.31 -37.48 2.08
C LEU A 9 -22.89 -36.87 1.98
N VAL A 10 -22.74 -35.62 2.38
CA VAL A 10 -21.43 -34.92 2.45
C VAL A 10 -20.51 -35.58 3.47
N ASP A 11 -21.03 -35.86 4.67
CA ASP A 11 -20.29 -36.47 5.77
C ASP A 11 -19.86 -37.91 5.43
N GLN A 12 -20.61 -38.63 4.58
CA GLN A 12 -20.24 -39.98 4.15
C GLN A 12 -19.28 -40.02 2.95
N GLN A 13 -19.40 -39.10 1.99
CA GLN A 13 -18.70 -39.21 0.70
C GLN A 13 -17.42 -38.37 0.61
N ILE A 14 -17.37 -37.22 1.29
CA ILE A 14 -16.17 -36.37 1.28
C ILE A 14 -14.95 -37.05 1.93
N PRO A 15 -15.08 -37.76 3.07
CA PRO A 15 -13.97 -38.55 3.62
C PRO A 15 -13.44 -39.58 2.61
N LYS A 16 -14.33 -40.29 1.91
CA LYS A 16 -13.95 -41.30 0.89
C LYS A 16 -13.26 -40.65 -0.30
N LEU A 17 -13.75 -39.49 -0.75
CA LEU A 17 -13.14 -38.73 -1.84
C LEU A 17 -11.74 -38.24 -1.47
N VAL A 18 -11.55 -37.73 -0.24
CA VAL A 18 -10.24 -37.25 0.23
C VAL A 18 -9.24 -38.41 0.33
N LYS A 19 -9.64 -39.59 0.84
CA LYS A 19 -8.79 -40.80 0.81
C LYS A 19 -8.40 -41.20 -0.60
N LEU A 20 -9.35 -41.12 -1.52
CA LEU A 20 -9.13 -41.49 -2.93
C LEU A 20 -8.20 -40.50 -3.65
N LEU A 21 -8.31 -39.20 -3.33
CA LEU A 21 -7.44 -38.15 -3.88
C LEU A 21 -6.02 -38.17 -3.31
N LEU A 22 -5.86 -38.60 -2.06
CA LEU A 22 -4.54 -38.76 -1.43
C LEU A 22 -3.86 -40.11 -1.79
N GLU A 23 -4.56 -40.98 -2.52
CA GLU A 23 -4.13 -42.36 -2.83
C GLU A 23 -3.64 -43.13 -1.59
N SER A 24 -4.20 -42.81 -0.42
CA SER A 24 -3.80 -43.32 0.89
C SER A 24 -5.03 -43.58 1.76
N GLU A 25 -5.09 -44.76 2.37
CA GLU A 25 -6.15 -45.08 3.34
C GLU A 25 -5.79 -44.66 4.77
N VAL A 26 -4.57 -44.14 4.98
CA VAL A 26 -4.08 -43.74 6.30
C VAL A 26 -4.61 -42.35 6.64
N GLU A 27 -5.34 -42.27 7.75
CA GLU A 27 -5.86 -41.01 8.29
C GLU A 27 -4.77 -40.27 9.08
N ASP A 28 -3.80 -39.72 8.36
CA ASP A 28 -2.71 -38.93 8.94
C ASP A 28 -3.07 -37.44 9.09
N GLU A 29 -2.12 -36.62 9.56
CA GLU A 29 -2.31 -35.18 9.73
C GLU A 29 -2.63 -34.49 8.39
N THR A 30 -2.10 -35.01 7.28
CA THR A 30 -2.38 -34.53 5.91
C THR A 30 -3.83 -34.79 5.52
N TYR A 31 -4.33 -36.01 5.74
CA TYR A 31 -5.74 -36.37 5.54
C TYR A 31 -6.67 -35.48 6.38
N THR A 32 -6.34 -35.28 7.65
CA THR A 32 -7.15 -34.48 8.58
C THR A 32 -7.22 -33.02 8.13
N ASN A 33 -6.10 -32.44 7.70
CA ASN A 33 -6.04 -31.07 7.17
C ASN A 33 -6.77 -30.92 5.83
N CYS A 34 -6.62 -31.89 4.92
CA CYS A 34 -7.30 -31.90 3.63
C CYS A 34 -8.83 -32.08 3.78
N LEU A 35 -9.26 -32.98 4.66
CA LEU A 35 -10.68 -33.19 4.97
C LEU A 35 -11.30 -31.94 5.61
N LYS A 36 -10.63 -31.34 6.59
CA LYS A 36 -11.08 -30.11 7.23
C LYS A 36 -11.15 -28.94 6.23
N SER A 37 -10.18 -28.84 5.32
CA SER A 37 -10.18 -27.84 4.25
C SER A 37 -11.31 -28.07 3.23
N ALA A 38 -11.57 -29.33 2.84
CA ALA A 38 -12.64 -29.69 1.92
C ALA A 38 -14.03 -29.41 2.53
N LEU A 39 -14.26 -29.80 3.79
CA LEU A 39 -15.50 -29.54 4.51
C LEU A 39 -15.72 -28.04 4.77
N CYS A 40 -14.68 -27.32 5.21
CA CYS A 40 -14.75 -25.86 5.42
C CYS A 40 -15.03 -25.12 4.11
N ARG A 41 -14.46 -25.57 2.98
CA ARG A 41 -14.81 -25.01 1.66
C ARG A 41 -16.26 -25.31 1.31
N LEU A 42 -16.72 -26.56 1.43
CA LEU A 42 -18.12 -26.92 1.15
C LEU A 42 -19.13 -26.16 2.01
N GLU A 43 -18.85 -25.93 3.29
CA GLU A 43 -19.69 -25.11 4.18
C GLU A 43 -19.74 -23.64 3.73
N ASN A 44 -18.63 -23.10 3.21
CA ASN A 44 -18.59 -21.76 2.64
C ASN A 44 -19.27 -21.66 1.25
N TYR A 45 -19.49 -22.77 0.55
CA TYR A 45 -20.10 -22.84 -0.79
C TYR A 45 -21.63 -23.03 -0.78
N ALA A 46 -22.29 -23.04 0.39
CA ALA A 46 -23.76 -23.00 0.50
C ALA A 46 -24.39 -21.69 -0.07
N LYS A 47 -23.56 -20.73 -0.48
CA LYS A 47 -23.89 -19.65 -1.40
C LYS A 47 -22.87 -19.66 -2.55
N PRO A 48 -23.25 -19.98 -3.80
CA PRO A 48 -22.30 -20.03 -4.91
C PRO A 48 -21.70 -18.64 -5.14
N LEU A 49 -20.37 -18.55 -5.15
CA LEU A 49 -19.62 -17.32 -5.47
C LEU A 49 -19.78 -16.91 -6.94
N ASN A 50 -20.09 -17.88 -7.81
CA ASN A 50 -20.25 -17.73 -9.25
C ASN A 50 -21.70 -18.05 -9.66
N THR A 51 -22.24 -17.30 -10.62
CA THR A 51 -23.57 -17.58 -11.18
C THR A 51 -23.55 -18.91 -11.96
N ALA A 52 -24.72 -19.55 -12.10
CA ALA A 52 -24.86 -20.78 -12.90
C ALA A 52 -24.33 -20.61 -14.34
N GLU A 53 -24.48 -19.40 -14.90
CA GLU A 53 -23.93 -19.01 -16.20
C GLU A 53 -22.40 -19.00 -16.20
N SER A 54 -21.76 -18.47 -15.16
CA SER A 54 -20.31 -18.47 -15.02
C SER A 54 -19.75 -19.90 -14.88
N ILE A 55 -20.40 -20.76 -14.11
CA ILE A 55 -19.99 -22.17 -13.95
C ILE A 55 -20.14 -22.93 -15.27
N SER A 56 -21.22 -22.69 -16.02
CA SER A 56 -21.43 -23.30 -17.34
C SER A 56 -20.37 -22.83 -18.36
N GLN A 57 -20.05 -21.53 -18.36
CA GLN A 57 -19.00 -20.97 -19.21
C GLN A 57 -17.63 -21.56 -18.85
N ASN A 58 -17.29 -21.63 -17.57
CA ASN A 58 -16.04 -22.22 -17.09
C ASN A 58 -15.93 -23.71 -17.45
N LEU A 59 -17.04 -24.47 -17.39
CA LEU A 59 -17.08 -25.87 -17.82
C LEU A 59 -16.86 -25.97 -19.34
N GLY A 60 -17.45 -25.07 -20.12
CA GLY A 60 -17.24 -24.98 -21.57
C GLY A 60 -15.78 -24.72 -21.91
N ASP A 61 -15.20 -23.67 -21.35
CA ASP A 61 -13.80 -23.29 -21.56
C ASP A 61 -12.84 -24.41 -21.11
N PHE A 62 -13.16 -25.11 -20.02
CA PHE A 62 -12.40 -26.26 -19.53
C PHE A 62 -12.43 -27.45 -20.50
N LEU A 63 -13.58 -27.78 -21.07
CA LEU A 63 -13.73 -28.86 -22.06
C LEU A 63 -13.07 -28.49 -23.39
N ASP A 64 -13.24 -27.25 -23.85
CA ASP A 64 -12.63 -26.74 -25.09
C ASP A 64 -11.10 -26.75 -25.01
N ARG A 65 -10.54 -26.50 -23.82
CA ARG A 65 -9.11 -26.63 -23.58
C ARG A 65 -8.60 -28.07 -23.72
N TYR A 66 -9.33 -29.08 -23.24
CA TYR A 66 -8.97 -30.50 -23.48
C TYR A 66 -9.02 -30.85 -24.98
N VAL A 67 -9.96 -30.27 -25.73
CA VAL A 67 -10.05 -30.45 -27.19
C VAL A 67 -8.87 -29.79 -27.90
N CYS A 68 -8.52 -28.55 -27.54
CA CYS A 68 -7.37 -27.83 -28.10
C CYS A 68 -6.03 -28.56 -27.84
N GLU A 69 -5.92 -29.25 -26.71
CA GLU A 69 -4.75 -30.06 -26.34
C GLU A 69 -4.76 -31.49 -26.93
N ARG A 70 -5.68 -31.80 -27.86
CA ARG A 70 -5.87 -33.12 -28.51
C ARG A 70 -6.22 -34.27 -27.56
N LEU A 71 -6.91 -33.97 -26.45
CA LEU A 71 -7.38 -34.93 -25.46
C LEU A 71 -8.91 -35.08 -25.50
N GLU A 72 -9.49 -35.13 -26.71
CA GLU A 72 -10.94 -35.13 -26.97
C GLU A 72 -11.69 -36.26 -26.24
N ILE A 73 -11.07 -37.44 -26.15
CA ILE A 73 -11.65 -38.62 -25.49
C ILE A 73 -11.84 -38.38 -23.98
N MET A 74 -10.94 -37.61 -23.37
CA MET A 74 -11.01 -37.25 -21.95
C MET A 74 -12.03 -36.13 -21.73
N ALA A 75 -12.05 -35.11 -22.61
CA ALA A 75 -13.07 -34.07 -22.63
C ALA A 75 -14.48 -34.67 -22.67
N HIS A 76 -14.71 -35.61 -23.58
CA HIS A 76 -16.00 -36.29 -23.71
C HIS A 76 -16.36 -37.08 -22.44
N THR A 77 -15.38 -37.68 -21.77
CA THR A 77 -15.64 -38.44 -20.55
C THR A 77 -15.99 -37.54 -19.37
N ILE A 78 -15.29 -36.42 -19.24
CA ILE A 78 -15.58 -35.41 -18.22
C ILE A 78 -16.98 -34.83 -18.46
N LYS A 79 -17.31 -34.50 -19.71
CA LYS A 79 -18.67 -34.06 -20.08
C LYS A 79 -19.73 -35.09 -19.67
N THR A 80 -19.50 -36.37 -19.93
CA THR A 80 -20.41 -37.45 -19.52
C THR A 80 -20.56 -37.54 -18.00
N LEU A 81 -19.48 -37.37 -17.24
CA LEU A 81 -19.52 -37.37 -15.77
C LEU A 81 -20.27 -36.16 -15.22
N CYS A 82 -20.05 -34.97 -15.78
CA CYS A 82 -20.78 -33.75 -15.42
C CYS A 82 -22.28 -33.89 -15.71
N ASN A 83 -22.65 -34.51 -16.83
CA ASN A 83 -24.06 -34.77 -17.14
C ASN A 83 -24.70 -35.74 -16.15
N VAL A 84 -23.97 -36.76 -15.66
CA VAL A 84 -24.49 -37.66 -14.62
C VAL A 84 -24.79 -36.91 -13.31
N ILE A 85 -23.97 -35.93 -12.94
CA ILE A 85 -24.21 -35.07 -11.76
C ILE A 85 -25.44 -34.18 -12.00
N LEU A 86 -25.59 -33.63 -13.20
CA LEU A 86 -26.70 -32.75 -13.56
C LEU A 86 -28.04 -33.50 -13.66
N ASP A 87 -28.01 -34.75 -14.12
CA ASP A 87 -29.18 -35.61 -14.29
C ASP A 87 -29.63 -36.31 -12.98
N ASP A 88 -28.89 -36.17 -11.88
CA ASP A 88 -29.25 -36.79 -10.61
C ASP A 88 -30.45 -36.07 -9.96
N ILE A 89 -31.56 -36.79 -9.77
CA ILE A 89 -32.83 -36.23 -9.26
C ILE A 89 -32.76 -35.97 -7.74
N ILE A 90 -31.82 -36.62 -7.05
CA ILE A 90 -31.71 -36.58 -5.57
C ILE A 90 -30.98 -35.31 -5.12
N ILE A 91 -30.11 -34.77 -5.98
CA ILE A 91 -29.27 -33.62 -5.66
C ILE A 91 -29.97 -32.31 -6.04
N THR A 92 -29.97 -31.32 -5.14
CA THR A 92 -30.54 -29.99 -5.42
C THR A 92 -29.71 -29.23 -6.47
N ASP A 93 -30.37 -28.40 -7.28
CA ASP A 93 -29.72 -27.62 -8.36
C ASP A 93 -28.55 -26.75 -7.89
N CYS A 94 -28.70 -26.10 -6.73
CA CYS A 94 -27.62 -25.31 -6.14
C CYS A 94 -26.41 -26.16 -5.76
N PHE A 95 -26.63 -27.38 -5.29
CA PHE A 95 -25.54 -28.29 -4.90
C PHE A 95 -24.87 -28.92 -6.13
N LYS A 96 -25.62 -29.22 -7.19
CA LYS A 96 -25.05 -29.66 -8.48
C LYS A 96 -24.07 -28.63 -9.02
N LEU A 97 -24.45 -27.36 -9.00
CA LEU A 97 -23.61 -26.25 -9.44
C LEU A 97 -22.37 -26.09 -8.55
N ALA A 98 -22.54 -26.16 -7.22
CA ALA A 98 -21.40 -26.11 -6.29
C ALA A 98 -20.43 -27.28 -6.48
N LEU A 99 -20.93 -28.49 -6.76
CA LEU A 99 -20.11 -29.66 -7.03
C LEU A 99 -19.32 -29.52 -8.33
N LEU A 100 -19.96 -28.99 -9.38
CA LEU A 100 -19.30 -28.72 -10.67
C LEU A 100 -18.25 -27.62 -10.54
N ASP A 101 -18.55 -26.52 -9.84
CA ASP A 101 -17.60 -25.44 -9.59
C ASP A 101 -16.40 -25.94 -8.77
N PHE A 102 -16.64 -26.75 -7.74
CA PHE A 102 -15.58 -27.42 -6.98
C PHE A 102 -14.72 -28.32 -7.89
N MET A 103 -15.34 -29.17 -8.71
CA MET A 103 -14.61 -30.04 -9.64
C MET A 103 -13.76 -29.25 -10.64
N LEU A 104 -14.25 -28.12 -11.13
CA LEU A 104 -13.51 -27.24 -12.04
C LEU A 104 -12.35 -26.53 -11.34
N SER A 105 -12.56 -26.06 -10.11
CA SER A 105 -11.54 -25.38 -9.30
C SER A 105 -10.36 -26.29 -8.93
N VAL A 106 -10.62 -27.58 -8.72
CA VAL A 106 -9.59 -28.57 -8.35
C VAL A 106 -8.85 -29.11 -9.60
N ASN A 107 -9.52 -29.18 -10.76
CA ASN A 107 -8.93 -29.76 -11.97
C ASN A 107 -8.21 -28.76 -12.90
N PHE A 108 -8.20 -27.47 -12.60
CA PHE A 108 -7.56 -26.45 -13.45
C PHE A 108 -6.03 -26.68 -13.64
N LYS A 109 -5.40 -27.49 -12.77
CA LYS A 109 -3.96 -27.85 -12.82
C LYS A 109 -3.64 -29.21 -13.49
N ALA A 110 -4.62 -30.02 -13.89
CA ALA A 110 -4.40 -31.45 -14.21
C ALA A 110 -3.92 -31.77 -15.64
N PHE A 111 -4.06 -30.86 -16.61
CA PHE A 111 -3.84 -31.14 -18.04
C PHE A 111 -2.43 -31.65 -18.38
N ARG A 112 -1.40 -31.09 -17.74
CA ARG A 112 0.00 -31.49 -17.95
C ARG A 112 0.29 -32.87 -17.38
N SER A 113 -0.36 -33.24 -16.27
CA SER A 113 -0.22 -34.56 -15.64
C SER A 113 -0.91 -35.65 -16.48
N VAL A 114 -2.09 -35.37 -17.04
CA VAL A 114 -2.78 -36.29 -17.96
C VAL A 114 -1.94 -36.59 -19.20
N ARG A 115 -1.16 -35.61 -19.70
CA ARG A 115 -0.27 -35.81 -20.84
C ARG A 115 0.97 -36.66 -20.52
N ILE A 116 1.50 -36.54 -19.30
CA ILE A 116 2.66 -37.31 -18.83
C ILE A 116 2.28 -38.75 -18.49
N HIS A 117 1.06 -38.98 -17.98
CA HIS A 117 0.57 -40.27 -17.51
C HIS A 117 -0.62 -40.80 -18.32
N TYR A 118 -0.64 -40.52 -19.63
CA TYR A 118 -1.81 -40.74 -20.49
C TYR A 118 -2.39 -42.16 -20.42
N ASP A 119 -1.53 -43.18 -20.45
CA ASP A 119 -1.96 -44.59 -20.42
C ASP A 119 -2.60 -44.98 -19.09
N ASP A 120 -2.08 -44.49 -17.97
CA ASP A 120 -2.63 -44.73 -16.63
C ASP A 120 -4.01 -44.06 -16.49
N TYR A 121 -4.14 -42.83 -17.00
CA TYR A 121 -5.42 -42.12 -17.02
C TYR A 121 -6.44 -42.78 -17.95
N MET A 122 -6.02 -43.35 -19.08
CA MET A 122 -6.90 -44.11 -19.97
C MET A 122 -7.35 -45.45 -19.35
N ALA A 123 -6.49 -46.12 -18.59
CA ALA A 123 -6.84 -47.30 -17.81
C ALA A 123 -7.84 -46.97 -16.68
N ARG A 124 -7.61 -45.87 -15.95
CA ARG A 124 -8.53 -45.35 -14.91
C ARG A 124 -9.88 -44.95 -15.53
N ARG A 125 -9.87 -44.22 -16.65
CA ARG A 125 -11.06 -43.87 -17.44
C ARG A 125 -11.91 -45.10 -17.76
N LYS A 126 -11.29 -46.17 -18.25
CA LYS A 126 -12.00 -47.42 -18.59
C LYS A 126 -12.63 -48.08 -17.37
N LYS A 127 -11.97 -48.03 -16.20
CA LYS A 127 -12.53 -48.51 -14.93
C LYS A 127 -13.73 -47.66 -14.47
N VAL A 128 -13.62 -46.33 -14.54
CA VAL A 128 -14.69 -45.38 -14.17
C VAL A 128 -15.92 -45.58 -15.04
N LEU A 129 -15.76 -45.63 -16.37
CA LEU A 129 -16.89 -45.85 -17.28
C LEU A 129 -17.55 -47.23 -17.07
N LYS A 130 -16.77 -48.27 -16.75
CA LYS A 130 -17.30 -49.60 -16.43
C LYS A 130 -18.09 -49.60 -15.11
N ALA A 131 -17.61 -48.90 -14.08
CA ALA A 131 -18.30 -48.74 -12.81
C ALA A 131 -19.60 -47.92 -12.97
N LEU A 132 -19.55 -46.86 -13.78
CA LEU A 132 -20.70 -46.01 -14.07
C LEU A 132 -21.79 -46.75 -14.85
N ALA A 133 -21.39 -47.56 -15.84
CA ALA A 133 -22.33 -48.45 -16.55
C ALA A 133 -22.98 -49.48 -15.61
N ALA A 134 -22.22 -50.05 -14.65
CA ALA A 134 -22.75 -50.97 -13.65
C ALA A 134 -23.75 -50.29 -12.69
N ALA A 135 -23.45 -49.08 -12.22
CA ALA A 135 -24.33 -48.30 -11.35
C ALA A 135 -25.62 -47.84 -12.06
N GLN A 136 -25.52 -47.43 -13.33
CA GLN A 136 -26.71 -47.06 -14.12
C GLN A 136 -27.61 -48.25 -14.46
N SER A 137 -27.06 -49.48 -14.51
CA SER A 137 -27.85 -50.70 -14.72
C SER A 137 -28.63 -51.18 -13.48
N THR A 138 -28.34 -50.63 -12.28
CA THR A 138 -29.01 -50.99 -11.02
C THR A 138 -30.18 -50.05 -10.67
N ASN A 139 -30.18 -48.80 -11.15
CA ASN A 139 -31.23 -47.80 -10.90
C ASN A 139 -32.19 -47.64 -12.09
N CYS A 140 -32.86 -48.73 -12.49
CA CYS A 140 -33.91 -48.68 -13.51
C CYS A 140 -35.28 -48.61 -12.83
N LEU A 141 -35.74 -47.41 -12.45
CA LEU A 141 -37.16 -47.06 -12.25
C LEU A 141 -37.26 -45.52 -12.14
N SER A 142 -38.19 -44.95 -12.92
CA SER A 142 -38.66 -43.55 -12.93
C SER A 142 -37.99 -42.57 -13.92
N GLY A 143 -38.62 -42.42 -15.10
CA GLY A 143 -38.78 -41.17 -15.85
C GLY A 143 -37.55 -40.26 -16.05
N ARG A 144 -36.63 -40.62 -16.93
CA ARG A 144 -35.58 -39.71 -17.42
C ARG A 144 -36.19 -38.61 -18.30
N ARG A 145 -36.12 -37.35 -17.86
CA ARG A 145 -36.01 -36.21 -18.78
C ARG A 145 -34.53 -36.04 -19.09
N GLU A 146 -34.12 -36.16 -20.35
CA GLU A 146 -32.80 -35.70 -20.79
C GLU A 146 -32.72 -34.19 -20.55
N ILE A 147 -32.04 -33.75 -19.50
CA ILE A 147 -31.69 -32.34 -19.34
C ILE A 147 -30.33 -32.18 -20.03
N LYS A 148 -30.36 -31.82 -21.32
CA LYS A 148 -29.13 -31.42 -22.03
C LYS A 148 -28.55 -30.17 -21.37
N LEU A 149 -27.23 -30.06 -21.29
CA LEU A 149 -26.52 -28.88 -20.77
C LEU A 149 -27.07 -27.56 -21.36
N ASP A 150 -27.48 -27.62 -22.63
CA ASP A 150 -28.06 -26.49 -23.38
C ASP A 150 -29.47 -26.09 -22.89
N SER A 151 -30.26 -27.05 -22.37
CA SER A 151 -31.60 -26.81 -21.80
C SER A 151 -31.55 -26.19 -20.41
N TYR A 152 -30.48 -26.43 -19.64
CA TYR A 152 -30.28 -25.82 -18.32
C TYR A 152 -30.02 -24.30 -18.43
N ARG A 153 -29.38 -23.87 -19.52
CA ARG A 153 -29.13 -22.46 -19.84
C ARG A 153 -30.44 -21.67 -20.05
N GLU A 154 -31.44 -22.26 -20.69
CA GLU A 154 -32.73 -21.61 -20.97
C GLU A 154 -33.65 -21.55 -19.73
N THR A 155 -33.56 -22.55 -18.86
CA THR A 155 -34.46 -22.66 -17.69
C THR A 155 -34.15 -21.59 -16.63
N MET A 156 -32.87 -21.23 -16.45
CA MET A 156 -32.43 -20.24 -15.45
C MET A 156 -32.63 -18.77 -15.88
N SER A 157 -32.58 -18.48 -17.19
CA SER A 157 -32.91 -17.14 -17.71
C SER A 157 -34.38 -16.73 -17.46
N SER A 158 -35.26 -17.69 -17.21
CA SER A 158 -36.69 -17.42 -16.94
C SER A 158 -37.00 -17.05 -15.48
N VAL A 159 -36.12 -17.38 -14.53
CA VAL A 159 -36.36 -17.21 -13.09
C VAL A 159 -35.95 -15.81 -12.59
N ASN A 160 -35.04 -15.12 -13.28
CA ASN A 160 -34.56 -13.77 -12.91
C ASN A 160 -35.53 -12.62 -13.25
N ASN A 161 -36.69 -12.90 -13.86
CA ASN A 161 -37.68 -11.86 -14.23
C ASN A 161 -38.75 -11.59 -13.15
N TYR A 162 -38.65 -12.19 -11.97
CA TYR A 162 -39.64 -12.01 -10.88
C TYR A 162 -39.02 -11.53 -9.56
N THR A 163 -38.07 -10.60 -9.57
CA THR A 163 -37.68 -9.85 -8.37
C THR A 163 -37.09 -8.48 -8.71
N SER A 164 -37.92 -7.56 -9.22
CA SER A 164 -37.69 -6.12 -9.03
C SER A 164 -39.03 -5.39 -9.03
N THR A 165 -39.53 -5.09 -7.83
CA THR A 165 -40.60 -4.10 -7.63
C THR A 165 -40.22 -3.23 -6.43
N SER A 166 -40.40 -1.93 -6.65
CA SER A 166 -40.43 -0.78 -5.73
C SER A 166 -39.15 -0.39 -4.98
N GLU A 167 -38.51 0.68 -5.44
CA GLU A 167 -38.39 1.96 -4.70
C GLU A 167 -37.62 2.98 -5.55
N GLU A 168 -38.23 3.49 -6.63
CA GLU A 168 -37.74 4.69 -7.35
C GLU A 168 -38.83 5.23 -8.29
N ASP A 169 -40.03 5.42 -7.74
CA ASP A 169 -41.17 6.03 -8.45
C ASP A 169 -41.81 7.11 -7.56
N VAL A 170 -41.02 8.14 -7.22
CA VAL A 170 -41.53 9.46 -6.86
C VAL A 170 -40.51 10.48 -7.35
N LEU A 171 -40.97 11.44 -8.17
CA LEU A 171 -40.23 12.54 -8.80
C LEU A 171 -39.78 12.31 -10.25
N SER A 172 -40.71 11.90 -11.11
CA SER A 172 -40.74 12.38 -12.49
C SER A 172 -42.06 13.12 -12.73
N GLU A 173 -42.02 14.46 -12.70
CA GLU A 173 -43.02 15.28 -13.38
C GLU A 173 -42.53 16.73 -13.48
N SER A 174 -41.77 17.04 -14.54
CA SER A 174 -42.05 18.23 -15.34
C SER A 174 -41.17 18.31 -16.58
N THR A 175 -41.87 18.35 -17.72
CA THR A 175 -41.51 19.01 -18.97
C THR A 175 -40.41 18.38 -19.82
N ALA A 176 -40.83 17.41 -20.62
CA ALA A 176 -40.35 17.26 -21.98
C ALA A 176 -40.96 18.34 -22.90
N SER A 177 -40.31 18.51 -24.06
CA SER A 177 -40.75 19.17 -25.30
C SER A 177 -40.20 20.57 -25.55
N LEU A 178 -39.16 20.66 -26.40
CA LEU A 178 -39.38 21.00 -27.82
C LEU A 178 -38.07 20.91 -28.62
N HIS A 179 -38.22 20.34 -29.81
CA HIS A 179 -37.19 20.16 -30.81
C HIS A 179 -37.35 21.25 -31.88
N THR A 180 -36.21 21.71 -32.42
CA THR A 180 -35.96 22.09 -33.83
C THR A 180 -36.06 23.56 -34.32
N ILE A 181 -34.99 23.97 -35.05
CA ILE A 181 -34.89 24.82 -36.28
C ILE A 181 -34.15 26.18 -36.19
N ARG A 182 -33.03 26.23 -36.95
CA ARG A 182 -32.35 27.31 -37.75
C ARG A 182 -32.27 28.76 -37.26
N SER A 183 -31.03 29.31 -37.33
CA SER A 183 -30.56 30.37 -38.28
C SER A 183 -29.14 30.82 -37.86
N GLN A 184 -28.07 30.70 -38.66
CA GLN A 184 -27.58 31.54 -39.78
C GLN A 184 -27.03 32.94 -39.40
N ASP A 185 -25.70 33.07 -39.58
CA ASP A 185 -24.84 34.20 -40.01
C ASP A 185 -24.81 35.58 -39.34
N ILE A 186 -23.59 36.16 -39.38
CA ILE A 186 -23.10 37.58 -39.44
C ILE A 186 -21.95 37.77 -38.41
N SER A 187 -20.67 37.83 -38.83
CA SER A 187 -19.84 39.05 -39.12
C SER A 187 -19.72 40.00 -37.91
N ASP A 188 -18.60 40.62 -37.52
CA ASP A 188 -17.34 40.98 -38.16
C ASP A 188 -16.28 41.35 -37.08
N GLN A 189 -15.01 41.21 -37.46
CA GLN A 189 -13.86 42.11 -37.27
C GLN A 189 -13.83 43.09 -36.08
N ILE A 190 -12.75 43.04 -35.27
CA ILE A 190 -11.91 44.22 -34.95
C ILE A 190 -10.44 43.78 -34.80
N GLU A 191 -9.59 44.19 -35.74
CA GLU A 191 -8.14 44.39 -35.60
C GLU A 191 -7.86 45.67 -34.79
N THR A 192 -6.87 45.70 -33.90
CA THR A 192 -5.91 46.83 -33.82
C THR A 192 -4.67 46.55 -32.97
N LEU A 193 -3.55 46.45 -33.70
CA LEU A 193 -2.21 47.01 -33.48
C LEU A 193 -1.91 47.75 -32.15
N ALA A 194 -0.78 47.36 -31.53
CA ALA A 194 0.12 48.29 -30.85
C ALA A 194 1.58 47.87 -31.06
N ILE A 195 2.28 48.72 -31.81
CA ILE A 195 3.72 48.69 -32.09
C ILE A 195 4.44 49.40 -30.93
N GLY A 196 5.55 48.84 -30.46
CA GLY A 196 6.44 49.47 -29.49
C GLY A 196 7.82 48.84 -29.50
N SER A 197 8.75 49.48 -30.21
CA SER A 197 10.17 49.14 -30.39
C SER A 197 11.04 49.39 -29.16
N SER A 198 12.09 48.58 -28.93
CA SER A 198 13.49 49.06 -28.89
C SER A 198 14.52 47.95 -28.58
N SER A 199 15.52 47.85 -29.47
CA SER A 199 16.97 47.55 -29.29
C SER A 199 17.36 46.26 -28.53
N ASP A 200 17.84 45.22 -29.22
CA ASP A 200 19.20 45.02 -29.78
C ASP A 200 20.26 44.64 -28.73
N GLU A 201 20.51 43.34 -28.59
CA GLU A 201 21.87 42.79 -28.46
C GLU A 201 21.89 41.36 -29.04
N ILE A 202 22.68 41.21 -30.11
CA ILE A 202 22.70 40.08 -31.04
C ILE A 202 23.82 39.11 -30.63
N TYR A 203 23.46 37.86 -30.34
CA TYR A 203 24.34 36.69 -30.50
C TYR A 203 23.74 35.79 -31.60
N PRO A 204 24.54 35.22 -32.52
CA PRO A 204 24.01 34.52 -33.68
C PRO A 204 23.44 33.16 -33.25
N ASN A 205 22.12 33.10 -33.08
CA ASN A 205 21.41 31.83 -33.08
C ASN A 205 21.45 31.26 -34.50
N GLN A 206 21.95 30.04 -34.61
CA GLN A 206 21.64 29.16 -35.74
C GLN A 206 20.11 29.07 -35.84
N GLU A 207 19.58 29.42 -37.01
CA GLU A 207 18.18 29.21 -37.36
C GLU A 207 17.85 27.72 -37.19
N GLN A 208 17.24 27.37 -36.06
CA GLN A 208 16.40 26.19 -35.99
C GLN A 208 15.10 26.57 -36.70
N GLU A 209 14.90 26.00 -37.89
CA GLU A 209 13.61 26.02 -38.56
C GLU A 209 12.51 25.61 -37.56
N PRO A 210 11.36 26.31 -37.54
CA PRO A 210 10.26 25.91 -36.69
C PRO A 210 9.83 24.49 -37.06
N ILE A 211 9.64 23.64 -36.05
CA ILE A 211 9.10 22.29 -36.20
C ILE A 211 7.66 22.43 -36.71
N ASP A 212 7.49 22.36 -38.04
CA ASP A 212 6.21 22.27 -38.72
C ASP A 212 5.39 21.11 -38.12
N GLN A 213 4.25 21.44 -37.51
CA GLN A 213 3.26 20.46 -37.11
C GLN A 213 2.84 19.60 -38.32
N PRO A 214 2.63 18.28 -38.15
CA PRO A 214 2.17 17.43 -39.25
C PRO A 214 0.85 17.94 -39.82
N PRO A 215 0.62 17.85 -41.15
CA PRO A 215 -0.66 18.22 -41.73
C PRO A 215 -1.79 17.42 -41.07
N ALA A 216 -2.79 18.13 -40.54
CA ALA A 216 -3.95 17.52 -39.88
C ALA A 216 -4.71 16.61 -40.87
N MET A 217 -4.49 15.30 -40.77
CA MET A 217 -5.11 14.30 -41.63
C MET A 217 -6.39 13.75 -41.01
N SER A 218 -7.46 14.53 -41.04
CA SER A 218 -8.80 14.15 -40.57
C SER A 218 -9.39 12.93 -41.30
N ARG A 219 -8.83 12.51 -42.44
CA ARG A 219 -9.26 11.33 -43.21
C ARG A 219 -8.60 10.00 -42.80
N CYS A 220 -7.46 10.00 -42.09
CA CYS A 220 -6.74 8.75 -41.76
C CYS A 220 -7.28 7.99 -40.54
N LYS A 221 -8.06 8.65 -39.67
CA LYS A 221 -8.66 8.03 -38.46
C LYS A 221 -9.61 6.85 -38.78
N TYR A 222 -10.14 6.77 -40.00
CA TYR A 222 -11.07 5.72 -40.41
C TYR A 222 -10.38 4.48 -41.01
N LEU A 223 -9.13 4.59 -41.46
CA LEU A 223 -8.36 3.49 -42.06
C LEU A 223 -7.41 2.82 -41.06
N SER A 224 -6.98 3.54 -40.01
CA SER A 224 -6.35 2.92 -38.84
C SER A 224 -7.43 2.33 -37.94
N GLY A 225 -7.89 1.11 -38.22
CA GLY A 225 -8.51 0.31 -37.16
C GLY A 225 -7.58 0.26 -35.94
N ASN A 226 -8.08 -0.15 -34.76
CA ASN A 226 -7.31 -0.34 -33.50
C ASN A 226 -6.11 -1.33 -33.58
N ARG A 227 -5.53 -1.56 -34.75
CA ARG A 227 -4.41 -2.46 -35.02
C ARG A 227 -3.09 -1.67 -34.97
N ARG A 228 -2.14 -2.19 -34.18
CA ARG A 228 -0.78 -1.64 -34.03
C ARG A 228 -0.06 -1.54 -35.37
N PHE A 229 0.79 -0.53 -35.54
CA PHE A 229 1.61 -0.33 -36.74
C PHE A 229 2.33 -1.60 -37.18
N ILE A 230 2.97 -2.29 -36.26
CA ILE A 230 3.76 -3.49 -36.57
C ILE A 230 2.90 -4.60 -37.19
N VAL A 231 1.68 -4.79 -36.69
CA VAL A 231 0.72 -5.77 -37.25
C VAL A 231 0.17 -5.27 -38.58
N ALA A 232 -0.19 -3.99 -38.66
CA ALA A 232 -0.80 -3.39 -39.86
C ALA A 232 0.20 -3.32 -41.02
N PHE A 233 1.42 -2.84 -40.78
CA PHE A 233 2.52 -2.81 -41.74
C PHE A 233 2.97 -4.22 -42.13
N GLY A 234 3.10 -5.14 -41.18
CA GLY A 234 3.38 -6.55 -41.51
C GLY A 234 2.28 -7.20 -42.35
N SER A 235 1.01 -6.86 -42.12
CA SER A 235 -0.11 -7.31 -42.96
C SER A 235 -0.06 -6.70 -44.36
N TYR A 236 0.30 -5.42 -44.48
CA TYR A 236 0.54 -4.74 -45.75
C TYR A 236 1.65 -5.43 -46.57
N LEU A 237 2.79 -5.72 -45.92
CA LEU A 237 3.89 -6.47 -46.55
C LEU A 237 3.46 -7.86 -46.99
N ARG A 238 2.81 -8.62 -46.10
CA ARG A 238 2.32 -9.97 -46.43
C ARG A 238 1.32 -9.94 -47.60
N GLY A 239 0.46 -8.92 -47.65
CA GLY A 239 -0.45 -8.67 -48.77
C GLY A 239 0.25 -8.55 -50.12
N LYS A 240 1.42 -7.90 -50.18
CA LYS A 240 2.24 -7.81 -51.40
C LYS A 240 2.85 -9.14 -51.84
N PHE A 241 3.02 -10.09 -50.92
CA PHE A 241 3.82 -11.31 -51.13
C PHE A 241 3.03 -12.62 -51.02
N ASN A 242 1.69 -12.57 -51.02
CA ASN A 242 0.85 -13.76 -50.82
C ASN A 242 0.96 -14.81 -51.95
N ASN A 243 1.44 -14.44 -53.15
CA ASN A 243 1.59 -15.35 -54.29
C ASN A 243 3.06 -15.77 -54.50
N ALA A 244 3.53 -16.75 -53.72
CA ALA A 244 4.92 -17.24 -53.79
C ALA A 244 5.44 -17.59 -55.21
N PRO A 245 4.67 -18.24 -56.11
CA PRO A 245 5.15 -18.55 -57.46
C PRO A 245 5.36 -17.28 -58.31
N GLN A 246 4.49 -16.28 -58.15
CA GLN A 246 4.58 -15.01 -58.86
C GLN A 246 5.78 -14.19 -58.37
N CYS A 247 5.99 -14.13 -57.05
CA CYS A 247 7.11 -13.42 -56.45
C CYS A 247 8.47 -14.05 -56.79
N LEU A 248 8.55 -15.38 -56.90
CA LEU A 248 9.76 -16.08 -57.36
C LEU A 248 10.09 -15.74 -58.82
N MET A 249 9.08 -15.60 -59.69
CA MET A 249 9.28 -15.17 -61.07
C MET A 249 9.66 -13.69 -61.20
N GLU A 250 9.11 -12.84 -60.34
CA GLU A 250 9.28 -11.38 -60.41
C GLU A 250 10.60 -10.90 -59.78
N TYR A 251 11.01 -11.49 -58.65
CA TYR A 251 12.15 -11.00 -57.86
C TYR A 251 13.31 -11.99 -57.75
N GLY A 252 13.15 -13.23 -58.25
CA GLY A 252 14.09 -14.32 -58.04
C GLY A 252 14.12 -14.83 -56.59
N GLU A 253 14.89 -15.89 -56.35
CA GLU A 253 14.97 -16.54 -55.04
C GLU A 253 15.53 -15.61 -53.95
N GLU A 254 16.65 -14.93 -54.21
CA GLU A 254 17.29 -14.02 -53.23
C GLU A 254 16.42 -12.79 -52.91
N GLY A 255 15.80 -12.19 -53.92
CA GLY A 255 14.90 -11.04 -53.75
C GLY A 255 13.62 -11.41 -52.99
N PHE A 256 13.08 -12.61 -53.21
CA PHE A 256 11.91 -13.09 -52.49
C PHE A 256 12.23 -13.40 -51.02
N VAL A 257 13.35 -14.08 -50.74
CA VAL A 257 13.83 -14.34 -49.36
C VAL A 257 14.05 -13.03 -48.60
N LEU A 258 14.65 -12.02 -49.24
CA LEU A 258 14.89 -10.70 -48.64
C LEU A 258 13.58 -10.03 -48.19
N ARG A 259 12.55 -10.06 -49.03
CA ARG A 259 11.22 -9.51 -48.72
C ARG A 259 10.49 -10.30 -47.64
N GLU A 260 10.63 -11.63 -47.62
CA GLU A 260 10.11 -12.46 -46.51
C GLU A 260 10.82 -12.15 -45.19
N ILE A 261 12.15 -11.96 -45.17
CA ILE A 261 12.89 -11.56 -43.97
C ILE A 261 12.36 -10.24 -43.42
N LEU A 262 12.12 -9.24 -44.28
CA LEU A 262 11.52 -7.96 -43.86
C LEU A 262 10.13 -8.17 -43.25
N CYS A 263 9.27 -8.98 -43.88
CA CYS A 263 7.96 -9.31 -43.33
C CYS A 263 8.04 -9.98 -41.95
N MET A 264 9.01 -10.89 -41.75
CA MET A 264 9.19 -11.64 -40.50
C MET A 264 9.60 -10.75 -39.31
N PHE A 265 10.21 -9.58 -39.54
CA PHE A 265 10.48 -8.61 -38.46
C PHE A 265 9.21 -7.94 -37.91
N PHE A 266 8.16 -7.82 -38.72
CA PHE A 266 6.93 -7.12 -38.33
C PHE A 266 5.81 -8.07 -37.95
N LEU A 267 5.58 -9.10 -38.77
CA LEU A 267 4.52 -10.08 -38.56
C LEU A 267 5.09 -11.48 -38.76
N PRO A 268 5.69 -12.09 -37.73
CA PRO A 268 6.17 -13.45 -37.82
C PRO A 268 4.99 -14.40 -38.06
N GLY A 269 5.15 -15.32 -39.00
CA GLY A 269 4.17 -16.34 -39.32
C GLY A 269 4.77 -17.43 -40.20
N ASP A 270 3.99 -18.46 -40.49
CA ASP A 270 4.39 -19.46 -41.47
C ASP A 270 4.38 -18.84 -42.88
N CYS A 271 5.51 -18.89 -43.57
CA CYS A 271 5.69 -18.39 -44.93
C CYS A 271 6.47 -19.40 -45.80
N HIS A 272 6.92 -18.99 -46.99
CA HIS A 272 7.54 -19.90 -47.95
C HIS A 272 8.90 -20.41 -47.45
N PHE A 273 9.75 -19.54 -46.91
CA PHE A 273 11.08 -19.92 -46.42
C PHE A 273 11.13 -20.16 -44.90
N PHE A 274 10.24 -19.55 -44.10
CA PHE A 274 10.24 -19.68 -42.64
C PHE A 274 8.98 -20.38 -42.11
N HIS A 275 9.11 -20.96 -40.91
CA HIS A 275 8.01 -21.54 -40.15
C HIS A 275 8.21 -21.29 -38.66
N ILE A 276 7.13 -21.32 -37.88
CA ILE A 276 7.18 -21.11 -36.43
C ILE A 276 7.05 -22.45 -35.71
N VAL A 277 8.10 -22.85 -34.97
CA VAL A 277 8.13 -24.07 -34.15
C VAL A 277 8.30 -23.67 -32.70
N ASN A 278 7.41 -24.12 -31.80
CA ASN A 278 7.45 -23.78 -30.36
C ASN A 278 7.56 -22.27 -30.09
N HIS A 279 6.82 -21.44 -30.84
CA HIS A 279 6.87 -19.98 -30.81
C HIS A 279 8.20 -19.35 -31.28
N MET A 280 9.14 -20.12 -31.83
CA MET A 280 10.40 -19.61 -32.36
C MET A 280 10.42 -19.69 -33.89
N ILE A 281 11.00 -18.67 -34.52
CA ILE A 281 11.20 -18.65 -35.98
C ILE A 281 12.32 -19.61 -36.36
N GLU A 282 12.04 -20.51 -37.31
CA GLU A 282 13.00 -21.45 -37.90
C GLU A 282 12.95 -21.41 -39.44
N LEU A 283 14.10 -21.61 -40.08
CA LEU A 283 14.20 -21.71 -41.54
C LEU A 283 13.78 -23.11 -41.98
N ARG A 284 12.91 -23.22 -42.99
CA ARG A 284 12.49 -24.51 -43.52
C ARG A 284 13.67 -25.25 -44.16
N PRO A 285 13.79 -26.57 -43.96
CA PRO A 285 14.83 -27.36 -44.60
C PRO A 285 14.60 -27.39 -46.12
N ASP A 286 15.70 -27.21 -46.87
CA ASP A 286 15.80 -27.51 -48.31
C ASP A 286 14.90 -26.69 -49.26
N VAL A 287 14.40 -25.53 -48.80
CA VAL A 287 13.64 -24.58 -49.64
C VAL A 287 14.54 -23.60 -50.39
N ILE A 288 15.75 -23.34 -49.87
CA ILE A 288 16.73 -22.45 -50.51
C ILE A 288 17.73 -23.31 -51.29
N SER A 289 17.81 -23.10 -52.61
CA SER A 289 18.65 -23.84 -53.55
C SER A 289 20.14 -23.59 -53.29
N ASN A 290 20.51 -22.36 -52.91
CA ASN A 290 21.89 -21.97 -52.64
C ASN A 290 22.27 -22.18 -51.15
N LYS A 291 23.19 -23.13 -50.90
CA LYS A 291 23.70 -23.45 -49.57
C LYS A 291 24.40 -22.27 -48.88
N GLU A 292 25.11 -21.42 -49.62
CA GLU A 292 25.81 -20.25 -49.07
C GLU A 292 24.81 -19.20 -48.58
N THR A 293 23.76 -18.95 -49.36
CA THR A 293 22.66 -18.04 -49.00
C THR A 293 21.93 -18.55 -47.76
N ARG A 294 21.63 -19.86 -47.70
CA ARG A 294 21.03 -20.51 -46.52
C ARG A 294 21.86 -20.31 -45.25
N LEU A 295 23.17 -20.58 -45.31
CA LEU A 295 24.06 -20.39 -44.17
C LEU A 295 24.14 -18.91 -43.75
N PHE A 296 24.21 -18.00 -44.73
CA PHE A 296 24.25 -16.56 -44.46
C PHE A 296 23.00 -16.07 -43.72
N ILE A 297 21.81 -16.56 -44.08
CA ILE A 297 20.54 -16.21 -43.43
C ILE A 297 20.52 -16.70 -41.97
N VAL A 298 20.89 -17.97 -41.77
CA VAL A 298 20.94 -18.57 -40.44
C VAL A 298 21.92 -17.81 -39.53
N GLU A 299 23.11 -17.48 -40.04
CA GLU A 299 24.13 -16.79 -39.26
C GLU A 299 23.81 -15.31 -38.97
N LYS A 300 23.20 -14.59 -39.92
CA LYS A 300 23.11 -13.12 -39.84
C LYS A 300 21.72 -12.58 -39.52
N PHE A 301 20.64 -13.34 -39.77
CA PHE A 301 19.27 -12.83 -39.65
C PHE A 301 18.39 -13.62 -38.69
N LEU A 302 18.63 -14.92 -38.48
CA LEU A 302 17.76 -15.75 -37.65
C LEU A 302 17.68 -15.26 -36.19
N ARG A 303 18.82 -14.97 -35.55
CA ARG A 303 18.84 -14.43 -34.19
C ARG A 303 18.17 -13.05 -34.07
N PRO A 304 18.50 -12.04 -34.92
CA PRO A 304 17.77 -10.78 -34.92
C PRO A 304 16.26 -10.92 -35.09
N LEU A 305 15.80 -11.82 -35.97
CA LEU A 305 14.37 -12.10 -36.14
C LEU A 305 13.74 -12.61 -34.84
N GLN A 306 14.39 -13.57 -34.18
CA GLN A 306 13.94 -14.11 -32.89
C GLN A 306 13.96 -13.02 -31.80
N HIS A 307 14.99 -12.18 -31.72
CA HIS A 307 15.05 -11.08 -30.75
C HIS A 307 13.91 -10.07 -30.96
N MET A 308 13.63 -9.69 -32.21
CA MET A 308 12.51 -8.80 -32.52
C MET A 308 11.18 -9.45 -32.11
N GLN A 309 10.96 -10.71 -32.49
CA GLN A 309 9.76 -11.47 -32.13
C GLN A 309 9.55 -11.47 -30.62
N MET A 310 10.58 -11.78 -29.84
CA MET A 310 10.46 -11.90 -28.39
C MET A 310 10.21 -10.55 -27.69
N ILE A 311 10.84 -9.46 -28.15
CA ILE A 311 10.53 -8.12 -27.61
C ILE A 311 9.09 -7.71 -27.98
N GLN A 312 8.64 -7.99 -29.20
CA GLN A 312 7.25 -7.70 -29.61
C GLN A 312 6.23 -8.50 -28.80
N LEU A 313 6.53 -9.77 -28.51
CA LEU A 313 5.71 -10.59 -27.60
C LEU A 313 5.68 -9.99 -26.20
N TYR A 314 6.85 -9.59 -25.66
CA TYR A 314 6.94 -8.91 -24.37
C TYR A 314 6.06 -7.65 -24.30
N ILE A 315 6.19 -6.75 -25.29
CA ILE A 315 5.39 -5.51 -25.38
C ILE A 315 3.88 -5.84 -25.52
N SER A 316 3.54 -6.86 -26.31
CA SER A 316 2.14 -7.23 -26.54
C SER A 316 1.49 -7.81 -25.29
N CYS A 317 2.14 -8.75 -24.62
CA CYS A 317 1.63 -9.38 -23.39
C CYS A 317 1.31 -8.35 -22.29
N ASN A 318 2.15 -7.33 -22.12
CA ASN A 318 1.98 -6.33 -21.07
C ASN A 318 0.87 -5.29 -21.36
N GLU A 319 0.41 -5.19 -22.61
CA GLU A 319 -0.51 -4.13 -23.04
C GLU A 319 -1.88 -4.66 -23.46
N THR A 320 -2.00 -5.93 -23.85
CA THR A 320 -3.27 -6.54 -24.28
C THR A 320 -3.93 -7.40 -23.21
N SER A 321 -3.33 -7.55 -22.03
CA SER A 321 -3.93 -8.34 -20.94
C SER A 321 -5.28 -7.72 -20.55
N LYS A 322 -6.36 -8.47 -20.80
CA LYS A 322 -7.74 -8.12 -20.41
C LYS A 322 -7.98 -8.34 -18.92
N ASP A 323 -7.11 -9.11 -18.28
CA ASP A 323 -7.16 -9.37 -16.85
C ASP A 323 -6.34 -8.29 -16.14
N ASN A 324 -7.03 -7.38 -15.43
CA ASN A 324 -6.42 -6.28 -14.66
C ASN A 324 -5.37 -6.74 -13.63
N THR A 325 -5.24 -8.04 -13.37
CA THR A 325 -4.35 -8.65 -12.38
C THR A 325 -2.89 -8.77 -12.84
N GLU A 326 -2.58 -8.63 -14.13
CA GLU A 326 -1.21 -8.74 -14.65
C GLU A 326 -0.57 -7.41 -15.06
N ARG A 327 -1.37 -6.34 -15.13
CA ARG A 327 -0.93 -5.04 -15.62
C ARG A 327 -0.33 -4.24 -14.44
N THR A 328 0.88 -3.72 -14.60
CA THR A 328 1.52 -2.77 -13.65
C THR A 328 1.98 -1.51 -14.41
N GLU A 329 1.99 -0.33 -13.78
CA GLU A 329 2.47 0.88 -14.47
C GLU A 329 3.95 0.78 -14.80
N THR A 330 4.74 0.09 -13.97
CA THR A 330 6.15 -0.21 -14.25
C THR A 330 6.30 -1.01 -15.55
N LEU A 331 5.49 -2.04 -15.78
CA LEU A 331 5.56 -2.82 -17.03
C LEU A 331 5.10 -2.01 -18.25
N LEU A 332 4.09 -1.16 -18.10
CA LEU A 332 3.63 -0.28 -19.18
C LEU A 332 4.69 0.75 -19.56
N CYS A 333 5.30 1.38 -18.54
CA CYS A 333 6.41 2.30 -18.67
C CYS A 333 7.58 1.67 -19.43
N LEU A 334 7.98 0.46 -19.00
CA LEU A 334 9.07 -0.28 -19.63
C LEU A 334 8.74 -0.71 -21.07
N SER A 335 7.50 -1.16 -21.32
CA SER A 335 7.04 -1.57 -22.65
C SER A 335 7.00 -0.38 -23.63
N ALA A 336 6.58 0.79 -23.17
CA ALA A 336 6.62 2.03 -23.93
C ALA A 336 8.07 2.44 -24.26
N ALA A 337 8.98 2.37 -23.27
CA ALA A 337 10.40 2.64 -23.48
C ALA A 337 11.02 1.69 -24.51
N PHE A 338 10.74 0.39 -24.43
CA PHE A 338 11.22 -0.57 -25.44
C PHE A 338 10.66 -0.27 -26.83
N ARG A 339 9.37 0.08 -26.95
CA ARG A 339 8.80 0.48 -28.26
C ARG A 339 9.55 1.67 -28.84
N ARG A 340 9.85 2.67 -28.01
CA ARG A 340 10.59 3.86 -28.45
C ARG A 340 12.02 3.53 -28.86
N LEU A 341 12.71 2.69 -28.09
CA LEU A 341 14.08 2.25 -28.40
C LEU A 341 14.14 1.33 -29.65
N LEU A 342 13.03 0.69 -30.03
CA LEU A 342 12.91 -0.07 -31.28
C LEU A 342 12.71 0.83 -32.52
N LYS A 343 12.33 2.11 -32.33
CA LYS A 343 12.03 3.03 -33.43
C LYS A 343 13.15 3.15 -34.48
N PRO A 344 14.43 3.32 -34.11
CA PRO A 344 15.50 3.40 -35.11
C PRO A 344 15.70 2.09 -35.90
N ILE A 345 15.29 0.93 -35.37
CA ILE A 345 15.36 -0.35 -36.08
C ILE A 345 14.21 -0.41 -37.10
N VAL A 346 12.99 -0.05 -36.68
CA VAL A 346 11.81 -0.01 -37.54
C VAL A 346 11.98 0.98 -38.68
N GLU A 347 12.52 2.17 -38.42
CA GLU A 347 12.77 3.21 -39.43
C GLU A 347 13.75 2.75 -40.51
N VAL A 348 14.82 2.04 -40.13
CA VAL A 348 15.77 1.50 -41.11
C VAL A 348 15.15 0.38 -41.94
N LEU A 349 14.37 -0.51 -41.33
CA LEU A 349 13.71 -1.62 -42.04
C LEU A 349 12.65 -1.13 -43.03
N THR A 350 11.84 -0.14 -42.62
CA THR A 350 10.83 0.51 -43.47
C THR A 350 11.47 1.30 -44.61
N GLN A 351 12.55 2.05 -44.34
CA GLN A 351 13.31 2.76 -45.37
C GLN A 351 13.91 1.78 -46.40
N PHE A 352 14.41 0.63 -45.95
CA PHE A 352 14.96 -0.38 -46.84
C PHE A 352 13.89 -1.02 -47.72
N GLU A 353 12.70 -1.33 -47.19
CA GLU A 353 11.56 -1.82 -48.00
C GLU A 353 11.14 -0.82 -49.07
N ARG A 354 11.12 0.47 -48.71
CA ARG A 354 10.83 1.53 -49.67
C ARG A 354 11.87 1.60 -50.78
N SER A 355 13.16 1.44 -50.44
CA SER A 355 14.25 1.45 -51.41
C SER A 355 14.18 0.24 -52.35
N LEU A 356 13.74 -0.93 -51.84
CA LEU A 356 13.45 -2.12 -52.64
C LEU A 356 12.24 -2.00 -53.57
N SER A 357 11.34 -1.05 -53.31
CA SER A 357 10.16 -0.79 -54.14
C SER A 357 10.44 0.22 -55.25
N ASN A 358 11.61 0.88 -55.23
CA ASN A 358 12.07 1.75 -56.29
C ASN A 358 12.96 0.94 -57.25
N ASP A 359 12.52 0.75 -58.50
CA ASP A 359 13.14 -0.14 -59.51
C ASP A 359 14.57 0.21 -59.95
N PHE A 360 15.21 1.22 -59.34
CA PHE A 360 16.51 1.74 -59.76
C PHE A 360 17.72 1.11 -59.05
N GLU A 361 17.54 0.38 -57.93
CA GLU A 361 18.64 -0.24 -57.18
C GLU A 361 18.43 -1.75 -56.95
N LEU A 362 19.33 -2.58 -57.49
CA LEU A 362 19.41 -4.03 -57.23
C LEU A 362 20.00 -4.29 -55.83
N LEU A 363 19.20 -4.11 -54.78
CA LEU A 363 19.60 -4.37 -53.40
C LEU A 363 19.54 -5.86 -53.06
N ASN A 364 20.57 -6.39 -52.38
CA ASN A 364 20.67 -7.80 -52.00
C ASN A 364 20.74 -8.00 -50.47
N LEU A 365 20.82 -9.27 -50.02
CA LEU A 365 20.89 -9.64 -48.60
C LEU A 365 22.11 -9.05 -47.87
N ARG A 366 23.23 -8.84 -48.58
CA ARG A 366 24.45 -8.24 -48.01
C ARG A 366 24.27 -6.74 -47.80
N ASP A 367 23.54 -6.07 -48.68
CA ASP A 367 23.21 -4.64 -48.54
C ASP A 367 22.28 -4.42 -47.34
N LEU A 368 21.26 -5.27 -47.15
CA LEU A 368 20.42 -5.23 -45.96
C LEU A 368 21.25 -5.44 -44.69
N ARG A 369 22.18 -6.41 -44.70
CA ARG A 369 23.04 -6.68 -43.53
C ARG A 369 23.96 -5.50 -43.23
N ARG A 370 24.51 -4.83 -44.24
CA ARG A 370 25.33 -3.62 -44.07
C ARG A 370 24.51 -2.48 -43.47
N ALA A 371 23.30 -2.24 -43.98
CA ALA A 371 22.40 -1.19 -43.48
C ALA A 371 21.92 -1.43 -42.03
N THR A 372 21.70 -2.68 -41.65
CA THR A 372 21.10 -3.04 -40.34
C THR A 372 22.12 -3.44 -39.26
N LYS A 373 23.43 -3.48 -39.56
CA LYS A 373 24.47 -4.03 -38.67
C LYS A 373 24.40 -3.49 -37.24
N ALA A 374 24.57 -2.19 -37.07
CA ALA A 374 24.57 -1.53 -35.76
C ALA A 374 23.19 -1.57 -35.06
N ARG A 375 22.11 -1.60 -35.85
CA ARG A 375 20.74 -1.66 -35.34
C ARG A 375 20.41 -3.04 -34.76
N PHE A 376 20.90 -4.12 -35.39
CA PHE A 376 20.75 -5.48 -34.85
C PHE A 376 21.60 -5.75 -33.60
N GLU A 377 22.78 -5.14 -33.50
CA GLU A 377 23.57 -5.16 -32.26
C GLU A 377 22.81 -4.44 -31.13
N SER A 378 22.13 -3.34 -31.43
CA SER A 378 21.26 -2.64 -30.47
C SER A 378 20.04 -3.50 -30.08
N LEU A 379 19.43 -4.19 -31.04
CA LEU A 379 18.30 -5.12 -30.79
C LEU A 379 18.69 -6.27 -29.86
N GLU A 380 19.86 -6.87 -30.05
CA GLU A 380 20.38 -7.92 -29.16
C GLU A 380 20.56 -7.41 -27.73
N ARG A 381 21.07 -6.18 -27.56
CA ARG A 381 21.17 -5.55 -26.24
C ARG A 381 19.80 -5.35 -25.60
N LEU A 382 18.84 -4.78 -26.34
CA LEU A 382 17.48 -4.57 -25.86
C LEU A 382 16.81 -5.89 -25.44
N TRP A 383 16.96 -6.95 -26.24
CA TRP A 383 16.44 -8.27 -25.88
C TRP A 383 17.09 -8.80 -24.61
N SER A 384 18.41 -8.67 -24.48
CA SER A 384 19.12 -9.12 -23.28
C SER A 384 18.70 -8.38 -22.01
N LEU A 385 18.25 -7.13 -22.13
CA LEU A 385 17.70 -6.34 -21.03
C LEU A 385 16.27 -6.79 -20.70
N ALA A 386 15.41 -6.92 -21.72
CA ALA A 386 14.04 -7.40 -21.57
C ALA A 386 13.99 -8.79 -20.91
N ALA A 387 14.85 -9.71 -21.37
CA ALA A 387 14.97 -11.06 -20.80
C ALA A 387 15.44 -11.05 -19.33
N ALA A 388 16.29 -10.10 -18.93
CA ALA A 388 16.75 -9.97 -17.56
C ALA A 388 15.71 -9.31 -16.62
N THR A 389 14.77 -8.54 -17.18
CA THR A 389 13.64 -7.96 -16.45
C THR A 389 12.40 -8.86 -16.42
N TYR A 390 12.40 -9.94 -17.20
CA TYR A 390 11.27 -10.85 -17.31
C TYR A 390 11.24 -11.84 -16.13
N MET A 391 10.08 -11.93 -15.46
CA MET A 391 9.82 -12.95 -14.45
C MET A 391 8.79 -13.95 -14.95
N SER A 392 9.22 -15.20 -15.17
CA SER A 392 8.29 -16.33 -15.29
C SER A 392 7.93 -16.85 -13.90
N TYR A 393 6.86 -16.35 -13.28
CA TYR A 393 6.34 -16.98 -12.07
C TYR A 393 5.38 -18.12 -12.42
N PRO A 394 5.59 -19.34 -11.90
CA PRO A 394 4.50 -20.28 -11.67
C PRO A 394 3.52 -19.65 -10.67
N SER A 395 2.22 -19.87 -10.86
CA SER A 395 1.12 -19.39 -9.99
C SER A 395 1.24 -19.76 -8.49
N GLU A 396 2.26 -20.53 -8.12
CA GLU A 396 2.51 -21.08 -6.78
C GLU A 396 3.39 -20.18 -5.91
N PHE A 397 3.98 -19.13 -6.48
CA PHE A 397 4.95 -18.26 -5.80
C PHE A 397 4.43 -16.86 -5.46
N GLY A 398 3.14 -16.60 -5.67
CA GLY A 398 2.50 -15.30 -5.42
C GLY A 398 2.73 -14.34 -6.59
N ASN A 399 1.66 -13.98 -7.29
CA ASN A 399 1.69 -12.99 -8.36
C ASN A 399 1.51 -11.57 -7.78
N GLU A 400 2.37 -11.18 -6.84
CA GLU A 400 2.27 -9.88 -6.18
C GLU A 400 2.82 -8.76 -7.08
N PRO A 401 2.03 -7.72 -7.40
CA PRO A 401 2.46 -6.64 -8.29
C PRO A 401 3.72 -5.91 -7.81
N HIS A 402 3.80 -5.58 -6.51
CA HIS A 402 4.96 -4.90 -5.93
C HIS A 402 6.25 -5.72 -6.03
N SER A 403 6.17 -7.04 -5.88
CA SER A 403 7.31 -7.95 -6.04
C SER A 403 7.84 -7.93 -7.48
N ARG A 404 6.94 -7.87 -8.47
CA ARG A 404 7.32 -7.79 -9.89
C ARG A 404 7.99 -6.45 -10.23
N SER A 405 7.38 -5.34 -9.83
CA SER A 405 7.95 -4.01 -10.07
C SER A 405 9.31 -3.85 -9.38
N GLN A 406 9.43 -4.39 -8.16
CA GLN A 406 10.70 -4.42 -7.43
C GLN A 406 11.77 -5.27 -8.13
N HIS A 407 11.42 -6.41 -8.75
CA HIS A 407 12.37 -7.21 -9.51
C HIS A 407 12.91 -6.46 -10.73
N ILE A 408 12.05 -5.82 -11.51
CA ILE A 408 12.45 -5.03 -12.68
C ILE A 408 13.48 -3.97 -12.27
N MET A 409 13.19 -3.23 -11.20
CA MET A 409 14.08 -2.22 -10.64
C MET A 409 15.41 -2.82 -10.18
N CYS A 410 15.38 -3.95 -9.46
CA CYS A 410 16.59 -4.65 -9.03
C CYS A 410 17.46 -5.07 -10.22
N SER A 411 16.87 -5.71 -11.23
CA SER A 411 17.56 -6.18 -12.42
C SER A 411 18.23 -5.03 -13.17
N LEU A 412 17.55 -3.91 -13.37
CA LEU A 412 18.12 -2.73 -14.01
C LEU A 412 19.26 -2.10 -13.21
N VAL A 413 19.13 -2.01 -11.88
CA VAL A 413 20.22 -1.55 -10.99
C VAL A 413 21.44 -2.47 -11.09
N GLU A 414 21.25 -3.79 -11.05
CA GLU A 414 22.34 -4.75 -11.17
C GLU A 414 23.04 -4.68 -12.53
N LEU A 415 22.27 -4.59 -13.62
CA LEU A 415 22.81 -4.44 -14.97
C LEU A 415 23.59 -3.12 -15.14
N THR A 416 23.19 -2.07 -14.43
CA THR A 416 23.90 -0.79 -14.40
C THR A 416 25.19 -0.87 -13.58
N LEU A 417 25.17 -1.64 -12.47
CA LEU A 417 26.30 -1.88 -11.56
C LEU A 417 27.39 -2.81 -12.12
N GLN A 418 27.10 -3.62 -13.14
CA GLN A 418 28.08 -4.55 -13.71
C GLN A 418 29.39 -3.81 -14.05
N THR A 419 30.46 -4.15 -13.32
CA THR A 419 31.71 -3.40 -13.20
C THR A 419 32.59 -3.44 -14.45
N LEU A 420 33.64 -2.60 -14.45
CA LEU A 420 34.70 -2.28 -15.43
C LEU A 420 35.27 -3.40 -16.36
N THR A 421 34.86 -4.65 -16.21
CA THR A 421 35.22 -5.80 -17.05
C THR A 421 34.18 -6.13 -18.12
N SER A 422 33.05 -5.39 -18.18
CA SER A 422 31.99 -5.68 -19.15
C SER A 422 32.51 -5.51 -20.58
N LYS A 423 32.32 -6.56 -21.39
CA LYS A 423 32.65 -6.55 -22.83
C LYS A 423 31.79 -5.56 -23.64
N ASP A 424 30.85 -4.86 -23.00
CA ASP A 424 29.86 -4.01 -23.66
C ASP A 424 29.45 -2.77 -22.82
N PRO A 425 30.13 -1.62 -23.00
CA PRO A 425 29.80 -0.37 -22.29
C PRO A 425 28.44 0.20 -22.71
N ALA A 426 27.99 -0.07 -23.93
CA ALA A 426 26.72 0.45 -24.42
C ALA A 426 25.55 -0.24 -23.70
N LYS A 427 25.64 -1.54 -23.41
CA LYS A 427 24.61 -2.24 -22.61
C LYS A 427 24.36 -1.57 -21.24
N ARG A 428 25.41 -1.07 -20.59
CA ARG A 428 25.30 -0.31 -19.32
C ARG A 428 24.58 1.02 -19.52
N ALA A 429 24.86 1.73 -20.61
CA ALA A 429 24.18 2.98 -20.94
C ALA A 429 22.67 2.76 -21.20
N TYR A 430 22.30 1.69 -21.91
CA TYR A 430 20.89 1.30 -22.09
C TYR A 430 20.22 0.95 -20.75
N ALA A 431 20.89 0.17 -19.88
CA ALA A 431 20.36 -0.16 -18.56
C ALA A 431 20.15 1.09 -17.68
N ALA A 432 21.11 2.03 -17.68
CA ALA A 432 21.03 3.28 -16.95
C ALA A 432 19.89 4.19 -17.46
N ALA A 433 19.73 4.30 -18.77
CA ALA A 433 18.64 5.08 -19.38
C ALA A 433 17.27 4.49 -19.06
N LEU A 434 17.12 3.16 -19.16
CA LEU A 434 15.89 2.47 -18.75
C LEU A 434 15.62 2.63 -17.25
N LEU A 435 16.64 2.53 -16.40
CA LEU A 435 16.49 2.74 -14.95
C LEU A 435 16.00 4.15 -14.62
N LEU A 436 16.55 5.17 -15.26
CA LEU A 436 16.11 6.57 -15.12
C LEU A 436 14.67 6.77 -15.62
N ASN A 437 14.29 6.09 -16.70
CA ASN A 437 12.92 6.10 -17.20
C ASN A 437 11.96 5.42 -16.20
N GLU A 438 12.26 4.21 -15.73
CA GLU A 438 11.42 3.47 -14.77
C GLU A 438 11.26 4.18 -13.42
N LEU A 439 12.27 4.93 -12.98
CA LEU A 439 12.19 5.75 -11.77
C LEU A 439 11.03 6.75 -11.81
N GLN A 440 10.51 7.11 -12.98
CA GLN A 440 9.35 8.01 -13.08
C GLN A 440 8.12 7.44 -12.39
N VAL A 441 7.91 6.12 -12.42
CA VAL A 441 6.74 5.47 -11.81
C VAL A 441 6.82 5.59 -10.29
N ILE A 442 7.98 5.22 -9.72
CA ILE A 442 8.27 5.37 -8.29
C ILE A 442 8.17 6.83 -7.85
N CYS A 443 8.72 7.75 -8.63
CA CYS A 443 8.67 9.18 -8.32
C CYS A 443 7.23 9.72 -8.32
N ARG A 444 6.35 9.23 -9.21
CA ARG A 444 4.93 9.62 -9.24
C ARG A 444 4.17 9.13 -8.00
N PHE A 445 4.43 7.91 -7.52
CA PHE A 445 3.85 7.43 -6.26
C PHE A 445 4.31 8.25 -5.07
N LEU A 446 5.60 8.62 -5.04
CA LEU A 446 6.14 9.49 -3.99
C LEU A 446 5.59 10.92 -4.08
N ASP A 447 5.51 11.51 -5.27
CA ASP A 447 4.89 12.83 -5.48
C ASP A 447 3.42 12.83 -5.04
N SER A 448 2.66 11.77 -5.38
CA SER A 448 1.28 11.60 -4.90
C SER A 448 1.24 11.54 -3.38
N TRP A 449 2.09 10.73 -2.76
CA TRP A 449 2.16 10.60 -1.31
C TRP A 449 2.43 11.93 -0.62
N TRP A 450 3.37 12.73 -1.13
CA TRP A 450 3.66 14.06 -0.60
C TRP A 450 2.49 15.05 -0.71
N GLN A 451 1.66 14.92 -1.73
CA GLN A 451 0.57 15.86 -2.01
C GLN A 451 -0.75 15.46 -1.34
N THR A 452 -1.08 14.17 -1.34
CA THR A 452 -2.38 13.66 -0.89
C THR A 452 -2.30 12.80 0.37
N GLY A 453 -1.11 12.33 0.75
CA GLY A 453 -0.93 11.34 1.81
C GLY A 453 -1.25 9.93 1.35
N GLU A 454 -1.52 9.72 0.07
CA GLU A 454 -1.80 8.42 -0.55
C GLU A 454 -0.82 8.16 -1.69
N PHE A 455 -0.40 6.91 -1.86
CA PHE A 455 0.52 6.56 -2.93
C PHE A 455 -0.18 6.56 -4.32
N ASN A 456 -1.51 6.45 -4.36
CA ASN A 456 -2.30 6.26 -5.59
C ASN A 456 -1.85 5.06 -6.43
N ASP A 457 -1.35 4.00 -5.78
CA ASP A 457 -0.91 2.75 -6.41
C ASP A 457 -2.09 1.76 -6.54
N TRP A 458 -3.03 2.05 -7.44
CA TRP A 458 -4.24 1.23 -7.66
C TRP A 458 -3.97 -0.26 -7.90
N LEU A 459 -2.81 -0.56 -8.48
CA LEU A 459 -2.36 -1.91 -8.83
C LEU A 459 -1.46 -2.52 -7.75
N GLU A 460 -1.33 -1.86 -6.59
CA GLU A 460 -0.58 -2.36 -5.45
C GLU A 460 0.90 -2.66 -5.76
N GLU A 461 1.49 -1.88 -6.67
CA GLU A 461 2.85 -2.10 -7.16
C GLU A 461 3.93 -1.33 -6.40
N PHE A 462 3.55 -0.34 -5.58
CA PHE A 462 4.51 0.41 -4.81
C PHE A 462 4.96 -0.40 -3.58
N ALA A 463 6.24 -0.31 -3.24
CA ALA A 463 6.83 -1.13 -2.18
C ALA A 463 6.33 -0.79 -0.76
N ALA A 464 5.75 0.40 -0.57
CA ALA A 464 5.15 0.80 0.69
C ALA A 464 3.62 0.87 0.57
N MET A 465 2.94 0.72 1.70
CA MET A 465 1.50 0.82 1.80
C MET A 465 1.11 1.75 2.95
N LYS A 466 -0.05 2.38 2.80
CA LYS A 466 -0.75 3.06 3.88
C LYS A 466 -1.54 2.01 4.65
N SER A 467 -1.37 2.00 5.97
CA SER A 467 -2.12 1.16 6.90
C SER A 467 -2.73 2.04 7.98
N GLU A 468 -3.84 1.60 8.57
CA GLU A 468 -4.47 2.31 9.68
C GLU A 468 -4.40 1.44 10.94
N LYS A 469 -3.79 1.96 12.00
CA LYS A 469 -3.73 1.30 13.31
C LYS A 469 -4.26 2.24 14.37
N ASN A 470 -5.27 1.80 15.13
CA ASN A 470 -5.89 2.58 16.20
C ASN A 470 -6.38 3.97 15.73
N CYS A 471 -7.04 4.03 14.56
CA CYS A 471 -7.50 5.26 13.92
C CYS A 471 -6.38 6.27 13.58
N ARG A 472 -5.16 5.78 13.36
CA ARG A 472 -3.99 6.58 12.94
C ARG A 472 -3.37 6.01 11.69
N THR A 473 -2.96 6.89 10.81
CA THR A 473 -2.28 6.51 9.59
C THR A 473 -0.85 6.06 9.92
N GLU A 474 -0.43 4.93 9.36
CA GLU A 474 0.93 4.42 9.43
C GLU A 474 1.38 3.99 8.03
N TYR A 475 2.53 4.49 7.59
CA TYR A 475 3.15 4.08 6.33
C TYR A 475 4.19 3.00 6.61
N THR A 476 4.01 1.82 6.01
CA THR A 476 4.89 0.66 6.23
C THR A 476 5.28 0.03 4.90
N MET A 477 6.39 -0.70 4.88
CA MET A 477 6.76 -1.50 3.70
C MET A 477 5.81 -2.70 3.58
N ARG A 478 5.37 -3.02 2.36
CA ARG A 478 4.49 -4.18 2.10
C ARG A 478 5.22 -5.48 2.50
N PRO A 479 4.56 -6.39 3.23
CA PRO A 479 5.14 -7.67 3.59
C PRO A 479 5.09 -8.63 2.39
N TYR A 480 6.20 -9.31 2.12
CA TYR A 480 6.26 -10.38 1.13
C TYR A 480 5.61 -11.65 1.71
N HIS A 481 4.45 -12.08 1.21
CA HIS A 481 3.64 -13.11 1.87
C HIS A 481 4.27 -14.51 1.84
N TYR A 482 5.23 -14.75 0.95
CA TYR A 482 5.81 -16.08 0.70
C TYR A 482 7.31 -16.21 0.99
N GLY A 483 7.90 -15.27 1.75
CA GLY A 483 9.28 -15.41 2.26
C GLY A 483 10.32 -15.78 1.19
N GLN A 484 10.22 -15.25 -0.03
CA GLN A 484 11.04 -15.73 -1.13
C GLN A 484 12.54 -15.43 -0.89
N PRO A 485 13.42 -16.46 -0.86
CA PRO A 485 14.86 -16.30 -0.67
C PRO A 485 15.61 -15.74 -1.91
N TYR A 486 14.90 -15.30 -2.96
CA TYR A 486 15.50 -14.88 -4.23
C TYR A 486 15.34 -13.38 -4.57
N MET A 487 14.54 -12.61 -3.82
CA MET A 487 14.47 -11.17 -4.05
C MET A 487 15.68 -10.47 -3.42
N LYS A 488 16.65 -10.12 -4.27
CA LYS A 488 17.74 -9.25 -3.86
C LYS A 488 17.21 -7.84 -3.61
N ILE A 489 17.32 -7.37 -2.37
CA ILE A 489 16.97 -5.99 -2.02
C ILE A 489 18.02 -5.04 -2.63
N CYS A 490 17.64 -4.28 -3.67
CA CYS A 490 18.53 -3.30 -4.31
C CYS A 490 18.65 -2.00 -3.50
N ARG A 491 19.59 -1.14 -3.90
CA ARG A 491 19.85 0.14 -3.22
C ARG A 491 18.64 1.09 -3.26
N ILE A 492 17.91 1.14 -4.37
CA ILE A 492 16.70 1.99 -4.53
C ILE A 492 15.64 1.61 -3.49
N TYR A 493 15.37 0.32 -3.27
CA TYR A 493 14.44 -0.12 -2.23
C TYR A 493 14.87 0.34 -0.83
N ARG A 494 16.18 0.27 -0.52
CA ARG A 494 16.69 0.74 0.78
C ARG A 494 16.52 2.24 0.95
N ILE A 495 16.72 3.01 -0.12
CA ILE A 495 16.49 4.46 -0.14
C ILE A 495 15.01 4.74 0.13
N ILE A 496 14.09 4.07 -0.58
CA ILE A 496 12.65 4.22 -0.37
C ILE A 496 12.27 3.86 1.07
N LYS A 497 12.73 2.72 1.58
CA LYS A 497 12.46 2.30 2.96
C LYS A 497 12.91 3.35 3.97
N ARG A 498 14.15 3.83 3.88
CA ARG A 498 14.68 4.90 4.74
C ARG A 498 13.85 6.17 4.64
N HIS A 499 13.39 6.49 3.43
CA HIS A 499 12.57 7.67 3.17
C HIS A 499 11.21 7.58 3.86
N ILE A 500 10.52 6.44 3.72
CA ILE A 500 9.26 6.17 4.42
C ILE A 500 9.46 6.21 5.95
N GLU A 501 10.54 5.61 6.47
CA GLU A 501 10.86 5.65 7.90
C GLU A 501 11.17 7.06 8.41
N SER A 502 11.80 7.91 7.59
CA SER A 502 12.22 9.26 7.96
C SER A 502 11.10 10.30 7.87
N ALA A 503 10.26 10.23 6.84
CA ALA A 503 9.21 11.21 6.57
C ALA A 503 7.81 10.73 6.96
N GLY A 504 7.57 9.42 7.03
CA GLY A 504 6.22 8.87 7.12
C GLY A 504 5.45 9.26 8.38
N LEU A 505 6.11 9.33 9.54
CA LEU A 505 5.45 9.78 10.78
C LEU A 505 5.02 11.25 10.70
N ALA A 506 5.86 12.12 10.14
CA ALA A 506 5.55 13.53 9.97
C ALA A 506 4.38 13.72 8.99
N LEU A 507 4.42 12.99 7.87
CA LEU A 507 3.36 13.07 6.87
C LEU A 507 2.02 12.50 7.37
N ALA A 508 2.06 11.39 8.12
CA ALA A 508 0.88 10.81 8.74
C ALA A 508 0.24 11.80 9.73
N ALA A 509 1.04 12.51 10.53
CA ALA A 509 0.54 13.53 11.43
C ALA A 509 -0.15 14.69 10.69
N LEU A 510 0.37 15.12 9.54
CA LEU A 510 -0.27 16.15 8.70
C LEU A 510 -1.57 15.64 8.06
N TYR A 511 -1.57 14.39 7.59
CA TYR A 511 -2.74 13.76 7.00
C TYR A 511 -3.87 13.59 8.02
N ASP A 512 -3.59 12.98 9.17
CA ASP A 512 -4.58 12.73 10.24
C ASP A 512 -5.13 14.04 10.86
N SER A 513 -4.34 15.11 10.83
CA SER A 513 -4.75 16.45 11.29
C SER A 513 -5.42 17.31 10.22
N GLN A 514 -5.58 16.81 8.99
CA GLN A 514 -6.13 17.54 7.84
C GLN A 514 -5.34 18.81 7.47
N ARG A 515 -4.05 18.86 7.82
CA ARG A 515 -3.14 20.00 7.55
C ARG A 515 -2.15 19.74 6.42
N LEU A 516 -2.29 18.61 5.73
CA LEU A 516 -1.46 18.31 4.57
C LEU A 516 -1.69 19.31 3.43
N VAL A 517 -2.93 19.77 3.24
CA VAL A 517 -3.26 20.79 2.24
C VAL A 517 -2.52 22.10 2.52
N ASP A 518 -2.44 22.51 3.79
CA ASP A 518 -1.69 23.70 4.19
C ASP A 518 -0.21 23.56 3.82
N PHE A 519 0.41 22.41 4.17
CA PHE A 519 1.79 22.11 3.80
C PHE A 519 2.03 22.21 2.29
N VAL A 520 1.15 21.62 1.49
CA VAL A 520 1.26 21.64 0.02
C VAL A 520 1.10 23.05 -0.52
N SER A 521 0.17 23.84 0.02
CA SER A 521 -0.05 25.22 -0.41
C SER A 521 1.12 26.14 -0.08
N GLU A 522 1.73 26.01 1.10
CA GLU A 522 2.88 26.82 1.52
C GLU A 522 4.16 26.45 0.75
N HIS A 523 4.28 25.22 0.25
CA HIS A 523 5.46 24.71 -0.45
C HIS A 523 5.19 24.38 -1.92
N GLN A 524 4.16 25.00 -2.52
CA GLN A 524 3.70 24.68 -3.86
C GLN A 524 4.81 24.81 -4.91
N GLU A 525 5.67 25.83 -4.82
CA GLU A 525 6.77 26.05 -5.77
C GLU A 525 7.77 24.88 -5.77
N LEU A 526 8.09 24.33 -4.60
CA LEU A 526 9.01 23.20 -4.45
C LEU A 526 8.36 21.87 -4.88
N LEU A 527 7.07 21.70 -4.60
CA LEU A 527 6.32 20.48 -4.91
C LEU A 527 5.77 20.46 -6.35
N ALA A 528 5.72 21.60 -7.04
CA ALA A 528 5.32 21.70 -8.44
C ALA A 528 6.32 21.03 -9.38
N ILE A 529 7.61 21.00 -9.01
CA ILE A 529 8.63 20.26 -9.75
C ILE A 529 8.50 18.77 -9.40
N LYS A 530 8.11 17.97 -10.39
CA LYS A 530 8.03 16.51 -10.25
C LYS A 530 9.37 15.94 -9.80
N LEU A 531 9.35 15.00 -8.85
CA LEU A 531 10.57 14.41 -8.28
C LEU A 531 11.48 13.81 -9.36
N HIS A 532 10.88 13.13 -10.33
CA HIS A 532 11.62 12.55 -11.46
C HIS A 532 12.41 13.59 -12.24
N GLN A 533 11.80 14.74 -12.52
CA GLN A 533 12.46 15.82 -13.27
C GLN A 533 13.63 16.41 -12.46
N ALA A 534 13.47 16.56 -11.15
CA ALA A 534 14.54 17.04 -10.27
C ALA A 534 15.72 16.05 -10.24
N VAL A 535 15.44 14.75 -10.11
CA VAL A 535 16.45 13.67 -10.12
C VAL A 535 17.18 13.63 -11.46
N VAL A 536 16.47 13.66 -12.58
CA VAL A 536 17.07 13.64 -13.92
C VAL A 536 17.92 14.89 -14.17
N ARG A 537 17.48 16.07 -13.72
CA ARG A 537 18.27 17.32 -13.85
C ARG A 537 19.58 17.24 -13.07
N SER A 538 19.54 16.86 -11.80
CA SER A 538 20.77 16.72 -10.98
C SER A 538 21.68 15.61 -11.52
N MET A 539 21.11 14.48 -11.95
CA MET A 539 21.87 13.42 -12.62
C MET A 539 22.57 13.94 -13.87
N ASN A 540 21.86 14.73 -14.68
CA ASN A 540 22.41 15.33 -15.89
C ASN A 540 23.55 16.32 -15.60
N GLU A 541 23.48 17.06 -14.49
CA GLU A 541 24.55 17.95 -14.04
C GLU A 541 25.79 17.15 -13.65
N GLU A 542 25.63 16.08 -12.87
CA GLU A 542 26.72 15.18 -12.48
C GLU A 542 27.33 14.45 -13.70
N LEU A 543 26.51 14.07 -14.68
CA LEU A 543 27.00 13.43 -15.90
C LEU A 543 27.89 14.33 -16.75
N ARG A 544 27.76 15.66 -16.67
CA ARG A 544 28.60 16.59 -17.46
C ARG A 544 30.09 16.37 -17.20
N PHE A 545 30.48 15.96 -15.99
CA PHE A 545 31.87 15.68 -15.65
C PHE A 545 32.44 14.42 -16.31
N TYR A 546 31.56 13.55 -16.85
CA TYR A 546 31.91 12.28 -17.47
C TYR A 546 31.68 12.25 -18.99
N GLN A 547 31.09 13.31 -19.55
CA GLN A 547 30.79 13.41 -20.97
C GLN A 547 32.06 13.61 -21.80
N ARG A 548 32.17 12.84 -22.89
CA ARG A 548 33.15 13.08 -23.94
C ARG A 548 32.64 14.18 -24.87
N HIS A 549 33.55 14.88 -25.56
CA HIS A 549 33.14 15.77 -26.65
C HIS A 549 32.21 15.01 -27.60
N PRO A 550 31.07 15.61 -28.00
CA PRO A 550 30.14 14.93 -28.88
C PRO A 550 30.85 14.61 -30.19
N GLU A 551 31.13 13.32 -30.41
CA GLU A 551 31.44 12.85 -31.75
C GLU A 551 30.23 13.13 -32.63
N SER A 552 30.47 13.58 -33.86
CA SER A 552 29.42 13.86 -34.85
C SER A 552 28.32 12.79 -34.76
N PRO A 553 27.04 13.18 -34.66
CA PRO A 553 25.97 12.20 -34.61
C PRO A 553 26.15 11.23 -35.78
N VAL A 554 26.21 9.93 -35.49
CA VAL A 554 26.14 8.90 -36.51
C VAL A 554 24.88 9.21 -37.31
N GLN A 555 25.03 9.50 -38.60
CA GLN A 555 23.95 9.86 -39.52
C GLN A 555 22.71 9.02 -39.18
N ALA A 556 21.72 9.67 -38.54
CA ALA A 556 20.45 9.02 -38.28
C ALA A 556 19.87 8.66 -39.66
N GLY A 557 19.33 7.45 -39.79
CA GLY A 557 18.53 7.11 -40.96
C GLY A 557 17.39 8.12 -41.11
N ARG A 558 16.74 8.14 -42.27
CA ARG A 558 15.63 9.07 -42.49
C ARG A 558 14.51 8.70 -41.51
N ASP A 559 14.14 9.63 -40.63
CA ASP A 559 13.17 9.39 -39.58
C ASP A 559 11.78 9.10 -40.16
N ILE A 560 10.89 8.49 -39.36
CA ILE A 560 9.55 8.14 -39.81
C ILE A 560 8.76 9.36 -40.31
N PHE A 561 9.06 10.54 -39.76
CA PHE A 561 8.41 11.78 -40.13
C PHE A 561 8.82 12.25 -41.54
N TRP A 562 10.10 12.15 -41.88
CA TRP A 562 10.57 12.35 -43.24
C TRP A 562 9.96 11.30 -44.18
N GLN A 563 9.90 10.03 -43.77
CA GLN A 563 9.32 8.96 -44.59
C GLN A 563 7.81 9.20 -44.87
N LEU A 564 7.07 9.70 -43.88
CA LEU A 564 5.68 10.15 -44.03
C LEU A 564 5.54 11.25 -45.09
N ARG A 565 6.41 12.27 -45.05
CA ARG A 565 6.37 13.41 -45.98
C ARG A 565 6.73 13.02 -47.41
N ALA A 566 7.63 12.05 -47.56
CA ALA A 566 8.15 11.68 -48.86
C ALA A 566 7.29 10.64 -49.60
N THR A 567 6.32 9.99 -48.96
CA THR A 567 5.54 8.88 -49.55
C THR A 567 4.24 9.37 -50.19
N ASP A 568 4.00 8.98 -51.44
CA ASP A 568 2.77 9.29 -52.19
C ASP A 568 1.64 8.25 -51.96
N ASP A 569 1.97 7.05 -51.46
CA ASP A 569 0.99 6.00 -51.09
C ASP A 569 0.20 6.41 -49.84
N GLU A 570 -1.10 6.68 -50.01
CA GLU A 570 -2.00 7.12 -48.93
C GLU A 570 -2.15 6.08 -47.81
N HIS A 571 -2.10 4.78 -48.14
CA HIS A 571 -2.19 3.71 -47.16
C HIS A 571 -0.91 3.64 -46.32
N LEU A 572 0.26 3.69 -46.97
CA LEU A 572 1.55 3.71 -46.28
C LEU A 572 1.73 4.98 -45.44
N ARG A 573 1.25 6.13 -45.92
CA ARG A 573 1.23 7.39 -45.17
C ARG A 573 0.36 7.29 -43.91
N SER A 574 -0.78 6.62 -43.99
CA SER A 574 -1.64 6.35 -42.82
C SER A 574 -0.95 5.48 -41.78
N LEU A 575 -0.20 4.46 -42.22
CA LEU A 575 0.57 3.57 -41.34
C LEU A 575 1.72 4.31 -40.65
N TYR A 576 2.50 5.12 -41.37
CA TYR A 576 3.57 5.91 -40.78
C TYR A 576 3.06 6.95 -39.79
N TYR A 577 1.90 7.55 -40.03
CA TYR A 577 1.26 8.44 -39.08
C TYR A 577 0.83 7.71 -37.80
N ALA A 578 0.23 6.52 -37.93
CA ALA A 578 -0.11 5.68 -36.77
C ALA A 578 1.13 5.30 -35.95
N TYR A 579 2.25 4.96 -36.62
CA TYR A 579 3.51 4.67 -35.92
C TYR A 579 4.10 5.89 -35.21
N TYR A 580 3.97 7.07 -35.83
CA TYR A 580 4.35 8.32 -35.19
C TYR A 580 3.51 8.53 -33.92
N GLU A 581 2.18 8.44 -33.98
CA GLU A 581 1.33 8.56 -32.79
C GLU A 581 1.68 7.52 -31.70
N GLU A 582 1.90 6.25 -32.07
CA GLU A 582 2.30 5.17 -31.15
C GLU A 582 3.63 5.40 -30.42
N THR A 583 4.53 6.20 -31.02
CA THR A 583 5.89 6.46 -30.50
C THR A 583 6.07 7.87 -29.93
N MET A 584 4.99 8.67 -29.86
CA MET A 584 5.00 10.06 -29.39
C MET A 584 4.28 10.24 -28.03
N SER A 585 3.89 9.16 -27.36
CA SER A 585 3.25 9.19 -26.03
C SER A 585 4.05 9.95 -24.95
N ASP A 586 5.37 10.12 -25.13
CA ASP A 586 6.27 10.83 -24.22
C ASP A 586 6.31 12.36 -24.40
N LEU A 587 5.59 12.93 -25.38
CA LEU A 587 5.59 14.39 -25.62
C LEU A 587 5.09 15.24 -24.44
N ASN A 588 4.35 14.63 -23.51
CA ASN A 588 3.90 15.31 -22.29
C ASN A 588 5.04 15.50 -21.27
N GLN A 589 6.22 14.95 -21.54
CA GLN A 589 7.40 15.10 -20.70
C GLN A 589 8.40 16.09 -21.28
N PRO A 590 9.21 16.75 -20.43
CA PRO A 590 10.31 17.56 -20.92
C PRO A 590 11.28 16.71 -21.76
N GLU A 591 11.84 17.28 -22.82
CA GLU A 591 12.76 16.59 -23.74
C GLU A 591 13.93 15.91 -23.01
N PHE A 592 14.46 16.52 -21.95
CA PHE A 592 15.55 15.98 -21.14
C PHE A 592 15.19 14.71 -20.33
N CYS A 593 13.90 14.39 -20.21
CA CYS A 593 13.40 13.16 -19.60
C CYS A 593 13.09 12.07 -20.63
N SER A 594 13.12 12.38 -21.94
CA SER A 594 12.83 11.40 -22.98
C SER A 594 13.86 10.27 -22.97
N ILE A 595 13.42 9.03 -23.20
CA ILE A 595 14.32 7.87 -23.20
C ILE A 595 15.47 8.00 -24.22
N ASP A 596 15.21 8.65 -25.37
CA ASP A 596 16.23 8.90 -26.39
C ASP A 596 17.34 9.82 -25.86
N GLU A 597 16.95 10.90 -25.17
CA GLU A 597 17.89 11.86 -24.61
C GLU A 597 18.67 11.29 -23.43
N LEU A 598 17.99 10.54 -22.55
CA LEU A 598 18.63 9.80 -21.46
C LEU A 598 19.67 8.81 -21.99
N LEU A 599 19.32 8.05 -23.04
CA LEU A 599 20.24 7.11 -23.68
C LEU A 599 21.41 7.83 -24.32
N ARG A 600 21.17 8.91 -25.08
CA ARG A 600 22.21 9.71 -25.74
C ARG A 600 23.23 10.21 -24.74
N ARG A 601 22.77 10.76 -23.60
CA ARG A 601 23.66 11.27 -22.54
C ARG A 601 24.47 10.15 -21.90
N CYS A 602 23.85 9.03 -21.58
CA CYS A 602 24.55 7.87 -21.02
C CYS A 602 25.58 7.28 -22.01
N GLN A 603 25.29 7.25 -23.30
CA GLN A 603 26.21 6.74 -24.33
C GLN A 603 27.42 7.66 -24.55
N ASN A 604 27.26 8.97 -24.38
CA ASN A 604 28.33 9.96 -24.52
C ASN A 604 29.32 9.98 -23.34
N CYS A 605 29.08 9.21 -22.29
CA CYS A 605 29.94 9.17 -21.11
C CYS A 605 31.11 8.19 -21.26
N VAL A 606 32.16 8.42 -20.47
CA VAL A 606 33.31 7.51 -20.36
C VAL A 606 32.93 6.14 -19.77
N VAL A 607 33.67 5.08 -20.12
CA VAL A 607 33.36 3.69 -19.73
C VAL A 607 33.32 3.46 -18.21
N TYR A 608 34.12 4.21 -17.45
CA TYR A 608 34.19 4.10 -15.98
C TYR A 608 33.12 4.91 -15.25
N THR A 609 32.17 5.53 -15.96
CA THR A 609 31.11 6.34 -15.34
C THR A 609 30.29 5.49 -14.35
N PRO A 610 30.16 5.92 -13.09
CA PRO A 610 29.44 5.17 -12.05
C PRO A 610 27.94 5.47 -12.08
N PHE A 611 27.25 5.06 -13.17
CA PHE A 611 25.84 5.39 -13.39
C PHE A 611 24.93 5.00 -12.22
N ALA A 612 25.07 3.78 -11.68
CA ALA A 612 24.19 3.30 -10.62
C ALA A 612 24.36 4.10 -9.33
N GLU A 613 25.61 4.45 -8.99
CA GLU A 613 25.94 5.25 -7.82
C GLU A 613 25.36 6.67 -7.96
N LEU A 614 25.57 7.32 -9.11
CA LEU A 614 25.06 8.67 -9.37
C LEU A 614 23.54 8.72 -9.35
N ILE A 615 22.85 7.76 -9.99
CA ILE A 615 21.39 7.66 -9.97
C ILE A 615 20.88 7.47 -8.53
N CYS A 616 21.49 6.55 -7.78
CA CYS A 616 21.08 6.30 -6.39
C CYS A 616 21.36 7.51 -5.48
N GLN A 617 22.50 8.18 -5.63
CA GLN A 617 22.87 9.35 -4.82
C GLN A 617 21.96 10.54 -5.09
N THR A 618 21.70 10.85 -6.36
CA THR A 618 20.79 11.95 -6.73
C THR A 618 19.36 11.67 -6.26
N PHE A 619 18.88 10.43 -6.39
CA PHE A 619 17.59 10.02 -5.86
C PHE A 619 17.52 10.13 -4.32
N GLU A 620 18.52 9.61 -3.61
CA GLU A 620 18.63 9.68 -2.14
C GLU A 620 18.65 11.14 -1.67
N HIS A 621 19.44 12.00 -2.33
CA HIS A 621 19.55 13.43 -1.98
C HIS A 621 18.21 14.18 -2.07
N HIS A 622 17.47 14.03 -3.17
CA HIS A 622 16.18 14.70 -3.34
C HIS A 622 15.12 14.20 -2.35
N LEU A 623 15.16 12.91 -2.01
CA LEU A 623 14.29 12.34 -0.99
C LEU A 623 14.64 12.85 0.41
N GLU A 624 15.92 12.91 0.76
CA GLU A 624 16.39 13.48 2.03
C GLU A 624 16.00 14.95 2.18
N GLN A 625 16.13 15.76 1.12
CA GLN A 625 15.69 17.16 1.13
C GLN A 625 14.20 17.29 1.42
N ARG A 626 13.35 16.47 0.79
CA ARG A 626 11.90 16.50 1.05
C ARG A 626 11.54 15.97 2.44
N ALA A 627 12.23 14.93 2.92
CA ALA A 627 12.08 14.45 4.28
C ALA A 627 12.47 15.51 5.32
N LEU A 628 13.54 16.26 5.06
CA LEU A 628 13.95 17.37 5.92
C LEU A 628 12.90 18.48 5.93
N LEU A 629 12.35 18.83 4.76
CA LEU A 629 11.33 19.86 4.62
C LEU A 629 10.08 19.54 5.45
N VAL A 630 9.50 18.35 5.30
CA VAL A 630 8.28 17.99 6.05
C VAL A 630 8.55 17.91 7.55
N ASN A 631 9.69 17.37 7.97
CA ASN A 631 10.01 17.25 9.38
C ASN A 631 10.20 18.63 10.02
N ARG A 632 10.87 19.57 9.33
CA ARG A 632 11.00 20.96 9.79
C ARG A 632 9.66 21.66 9.86
N TYR A 633 8.80 21.49 8.86
CA TYR A 633 7.47 22.08 8.85
C TYR A 633 6.61 21.55 10.00
N VAL A 634 6.57 20.23 10.20
CA VAL A 634 5.84 19.60 11.32
C VAL A 634 6.40 20.06 12.66
N ASN A 635 7.72 20.18 12.81
CA ASN A 635 8.33 20.66 14.03
C ASN A 635 7.96 22.13 14.31
N TYR A 636 8.00 23.00 13.29
CA TYR A 636 7.53 24.39 13.37
C TYR A 636 6.05 24.46 13.81
N LEU A 637 5.17 23.64 13.21
CA LEU A 637 3.77 23.59 13.61
C LEU A 637 3.59 23.15 15.07
N ILE A 638 4.32 22.13 15.51
CA ILE A 638 4.17 21.57 16.85
C ILE A 638 4.76 22.49 17.93
N GLN A 639 5.96 23.02 17.68
CA GLN A 639 6.69 23.83 18.66
C GLN A 639 6.21 25.28 18.66
N ASP A 640 6.09 25.92 17.49
CA ASP A 640 5.84 27.36 17.41
C ASP A 640 4.34 27.69 17.33
N ARG A 641 3.58 26.96 16.50
CA ARG A 641 2.14 27.21 16.35
C ARG A 641 1.30 26.58 17.45
N LEU A 642 1.57 25.31 17.80
CA LEU A 642 0.82 24.57 18.82
C LEU A 642 1.44 24.68 20.22
N GLN A 643 2.65 25.23 20.34
CA GLN A 643 3.31 25.50 21.62
C GLN A 643 3.37 24.26 22.54
N LEU A 644 3.85 23.13 22.00
CA LEU A 644 3.88 21.84 22.70
C LEU A 644 4.49 21.92 24.10
N ALA A 645 5.56 22.70 24.29
CA ALA A 645 6.17 22.90 25.61
C ALA A 645 5.18 23.43 26.64
N LYS A 646 4.35 24.42 26.25
CA LYS A 646 3.30 24.96 27.12
C LYS A 646 2.17 23.95 27.33
N VAL A 647 1.85 23.12 26.34
CA VAL A 647 0.89 22.02 26.50
C VAL A 647 1.37 21.03 27.55
N PHE A 648 2.64 20.62 27.53
CA PHE A 648 3.22 19.74 28.55
C PHE A 648 3.31 20.41 29.92
N GLU A 649 3.66 21.69 29.99
CA GLU A 649 3.57 22.47 31.23
C GLU A 649 2.15 22.42 31.83
N LYS A 650 1.11 22.61 31.01
CA LYS A 650 -0.29 22.53 31.45
C LYS A 650 -0.70 21.13 31.90
N LEU A 651 -0.40 20.10 31.11
CA LEU A 651 -0.68 18.71 31.47
C LEU A 651 -0.07 18.38 32.84
N ARG A 652 1.18 18.79 33.06
CA ARG A 652 1.86 18.61 34.34
C ARG A 652 1.20 19.42 35.45
N ALA A 653 0.89 20.71 35.23
CA ALA A 653 0.26 21.55 36.24
C ALA A 653 -1.07 20.97 36.75
N VAL A 654 -1.93 20.52 35.83
CA VAL A 654 -3.26 19.97 36.13
C VAL A 654 -3.17 18.55 36.71
N PHE A 655 -2.55 17.60 35.99
CA PHE A 655 -2.53 16.20 36.41
C PHE A 655 -1.61 15.94 37.61
N LEU A 656 -0.53 16.71 37.78
CA LEU A 656 0.38 16.56 38.93
C LEU A 656 0.08 17.53 40.06
N LEU A 657 -0.97 18.35 39.95
CA LEU A 657 -1.41 19.32 40.96
C LEU A 657 -0.25 20.20 41.45
N LEU A 658 0.52 20.77 40.51
CA LEU A 658 1.67 21.63 40.85
C LEU A 658 1.23 22.98 41.41
N ASN A 659 0.07 23.48 40.97
CA ASN A 659 -0.50 24.77 41.38
C ASN A 659 -1.64 24.62 42.40
N PHE A 660 -1.61 23.57 43.24
CA PHE A 660 -2.67 23.29 44.20
C PHE A 660 -2.99 24.49 45.10
N ASN A 661 -1.96 25.19 45.57
CA ASN A 661 -2.09 26.32 46.48
C ASN A 661 -2.83 27.53 45.88
N GLU A 662 -2.91 27.64 44.55
CA GLU A 662 -3.63 28.74 43.88
C GLU A 662 -5.15 28.59 43.95
N PHE A 663 -5.64 27.36 44.18
CA PHE A 663 -7.06 27.01 44.21
C PHE A 663 -7.46 26.28 45.50
N ASP A 664 -6.75 26.55 46.59
CA ASP A 664 -6.88 25.81 47.85
C ASP A 664 -8.33 25.86 48.39
N GLU A 665 -9.00 27.01 48.29
CA GLU A 665 -10.39 27.18 48.72
C GLU A 665 -11.37 26.38 47.85
N GLU A 666 -11.22 26.41 46.52
CA GLU A 666 -12.12 25.70 45.62
C GLU A 666 -11.90 24.19 45.65
N TYR A 667 -10.65 23.75 45.78
CA TYR A 667 -10.33 22.35 46.01
C TYR A 667 -10.92 21.90 47.35
N SER A 668 -10.79 22.69 48.42
CA SER A 668 -11.41 22.42 49.73
C SER A 668 -12.93 22.22 49.63
N LEU A 669 -13.63 23.08 48.87
CA LEU A 669 -15.07 22.94 48.62
C LEU A 669 -15.40 21.65 47.85
N ALA A 670 -14.64 21.35 46.79
CA ALA A 670 -14.82 20.14 46.01
C ALA A 670 -14.66 18.88 46.87
N TYR A 671 -13.67 18.88 47.76
CA TYR A 671 -13.43 17.79 48.69
C TYR A 671 -14.53 17.64 49.74
N GLY A 672 -15.02 18.75 50.29
CA GLY A 672 -16.17 18.73 51.20
C GLY A 672 -17.40 18.07 50.57
N TYR A 673 -17.64 18.26 49.27
CA TYR A 673 -18.73 17.58 48.57
C TYR A 673 -18.45 16.09 48.33
N LEU A 674 -17.23 15.74 47.91
CA LEU A 674 -16.84 14.34 47.68
C LEU A 674 -16.92 13.49 48.96
N GLU A 675 -16.61 14.08 50.11
CA GLU A 675 -16.69 13.42 51.43
C GLU A 675 -18.11 13.13 51.89
N ASN A 676 -19.02 14.06 51.63
CA ASN A 676 -20.43 13.94 52.00
C ASN A 676 -21.22 13.01 51.05
N GLY A 677 -20.54 12.28 50.16
CA GLY A 677 -21.15 11.43 49.14
C GLY A 677 -21.81 12.21 48.00
N LEU A 678 -21.60 13.54 47.93
CA LEU A 678 -22.18 14.42 46.91
C LEU A 678 -21.27 14.48 45.67
N ILE A 679 -21.07 13.32 45.02
CA ILE A 679 -20.11 13.13 43.91
C ILE A 679 -20.38 14.11 42.76
N VAL A 680 -21.65 14.35 42.41
CA VAL A 680 -22.04 15.26 41.32
C VAL A 680 -21.59 16.69 41.62
N LYS A 681 -21.87 17.19 42.84
CA LYS A 681 -21.46 18.55 43.25
C LYS A 681 -19.96 18.69 43.37
N GLY A 682 -19.27 17.64 43.81
CA GLY A 682 -17.81 17.60 43.84
C GLY A 682 -17.20 17.68 42.44
N ALA A 683 -17.75 16.93 41.49
CA ALA A 683 -17.31 16.97 40.09
C ALA A 683 -17.65 18.30 39.40
N GLU A 684 -18.81 18.90 39.68
CA GLU A 684 -19.16 20.25 39.23
C GLU A 684 -18.15 21.28 39.74
N GLN A 685 -17.79 21.20 41.03
CA GLN A 685 -16.80 22.10 41.61
C GLN A 685 -15.40 21.90 40.99
N LEU A 686 -14.99 20.65 40.75
CA LEU A 686 -13.76 20.36 40.00
C LEU A 686 -13.82 20.88 38.57
N GLN A 687 -14.98 20.80 37.91
CA GLN A 687 -15.17 21.35 36.56
C GLN A 687 -15.08 22.89 36.57
N ILE A 688 -15.50 23.57 37.62
CA ILE A 688 -15.30 25.03 37.78
C ILE A 688 -13.80 25.34 37.85
N ILE A 689 -13.02 24.56 38.60
CA ILE A 689 -11.56 24.72 38.64
C ILE A 689 -10.97 24.49 37.24
N MET A 690 -11.38 23.42 36.54
CA MET A 690 -10.94 23.15 35.17
C MET A 690 -11.33 24.28 34.21
N ASN A 691 -12.51 24.89 34.37
CA ASN A 691 -12.94 26.03 33.57
C ASN A 691 -12.08 27.28 33.82
N LYS A 692 -11.61 27.50 35.05
CA LYS A 692 -10.65 28.57 35.36
C LYS A 692 -9.31 28.35 34.66
N TYR A 693 -8.80 27.12 34.69
CA TYR A 693 -7.66 26.75 33.84
C TYR A 693 -7.99 27.03 32.35
N ASN A 694 -9.12 26.54 31.85
CA ASN A 694 -9.53 26.71 30.45
C ASN A 694 -9.70 28.19 29.99
N SER A 695 -9.95 29.12 30.93
CA SER A 695 -10.25 30.53 30.65
C SER A 695 -9.02 31.40 30.34
N VAL A 696 -7.81 30.95 30.66
CA VAL A 696 -6.57 31.63 30.28
C VAL A 696 -6.43 31.56 28.76
N GLU A 697 -6.06 32.66 28.08
CA GLU A 697 -5.98 32.76 26.59
C GLU A 697 -5.27 31.58 25.91
N LEU A 698 -4.32 30.97 26.61
CA LEU A 698 -3.57 29.80 26.18
C LEU A 698 -4.36 28.48 26.16
N LEU A 699 -5.46 28.33 26.90
CA LEU A 699 -6.17 27.06 27.17
C LEU A 699 -7.52 26.92 26.44
N ARG A 700 -7.91 27.89 25.60
CA ARG A 700 -9.17 27.82 24.82
C ARG A 700 -9.28 26.64 23.86
N ASN A 701 -8.15 26.15 23.35
CA ASN A 701 -8.14 25.16 22.27
C ASN A 701 -8.02 23.70 22.72
N ASP A 702 -7.55 23.44 23.94
CA ASP A 702 -7.34 22.08 24.48
C ASP A 702 -7.96 21.96 25.90
N PRO A 703 -9.30 21.89 26.02
CA PRO A 703 -9.98 21.95 27.30
C PRO A 703 -9.91 20.65 28.10
N PHE A 704 -9.88 20.80 29.43
CA PHE A 704 -10.06 19.72 30.39
C PHE A 704 -11.53 19.58 30.80
N TYR A 705 -11.99 18.33 30.86
CA TYR A 705 -13.32 17.98 31.34
C TYR A 705 -13.24 16.92 32.43
N VAL A 706 -14.05 17.06 33.47
CA VAL A 706 -14.20 16.05 34.51
C VAL A 706 -15.17 15.00 34.02
N THR A 707 -14.71 13.76 33.87
CA THR A 707 -15.59 12.62 33.64
C THR A 707 -16.13 12.11 34.97
N LEU A 708 -17.46 12.17 35.10
CA LEU A 708 -18.20 11.75 36.29
C LEU A 708 -18.15 10.23 36.48
N PRO A 709 -17.73 9.72 37.64
CA PRO A 709 -17.92 8.33 37.99
C PRO A 709 -19.30 8.10 38.62
N ILE A 710 -19.89 6.94 38.34
CA ILE A 710 -21.24 6.56 38.78
C ILE A 710 -21.26 6.15 40.26
N THR A 711 -20.11 5.82 40.89
CA THR A 711 -20.10 5.30 42.28
C THR A 711 -18.91 5.62 43.21
N ASN A 712 -17.68 5.98 42.75
CA ASN A 712 -16.51 6.15 43.64
C ASN A 712 -15.49 7.23 43.22
N ILE A 713 -14.78 7.86 44.17
CA ILE A 713 -13.70 8.85 43.89
C ILE A 713 -12.50 8.21 43.18
N GLU A 714 -12.29 6.90 43.32
CA GLU A 714 -11.24 6.13 42.61
C GLU A 714 -11.46 6.07 41.09
N GLN A 715 -12.65 6.41 40.61
CA GLN A 715 -12.99 6.44 39.19
C GLN A 715 -13.00 7.87 38.63
N LEU A 716 -12.73 8.90 39.43
CA LEU A 716 -12.62 10.28 38.96
C LEU A 716 -11.52 10.36 37.89
N ALA A 717 -11.86 10.84 36.71
CA ALA A 717 -10.90 11.05 35.64
C ALA A 717 -11.11 12.41 34.99
N LEU A 718 -10.02 12.96 34.47
CA LEU A 718 -10.01 14.12 33.60
C LEU A 718 -9.87 13.62 32.16
N ALA A 719 -10.84 13.98 31.32
CA ALA A 719 -10.71 13.91 29.88
C ALA A 719 -9.99 15.15 29.38
N TYR A 720 -8.99 14.95 28.53
CA TYR A 720 -8.23 16.02 27.89
C TYR A 720 -8.53 15.98 26.39
N SER A 721 -9.16 17.04 25.88
CA SER A 721 -9.37 17.20 24.44
C SER A 721 -8.13 17.83 23.84
N CYS A 722 -7.41 17.08 23.00
CA CYS A 722 -6.16 17.51 22.41
C CYS A 722 -6.32 17.73 20.90
N ASN A 723 -5.66 18.75 20.36
CA ASN A 723 -5.50 18.92 18.92
C ASN A 723 -5.07 17.61 18.24
N LYS A 724 -5.74 17.24 17.14
CA LYS A 724 -5.48 16.00 16.39
C LYS A 724 -3.99 15.80 16.06
N MET A 725 -3.26 16.87 15.74
CA MET A 725 -1.83 16.79 15.41
C MET A 725 -0.97 16.34 16.60
N LEU A 726 -1.32 16.77 17.82
CA LEU A 726 -0.62 16.42 19.05
C LEU A 726 -1.00 15.04 19.59
N THR A 727 -2.11 14.44 19.15
CA THR A 727 -2.49 13.08 19.56
C THR A 727 -1.41 12.04 19.22
N SER A 728 -0.64 12.31 18.15
CA SER A 728 0.52 11.49 17.79
C SER A 728 1.57 11.42 18.90
N ILE A 729 1.71 12.47 19.72
CA ILE A 729 2.67 12.59 20.83
C ILE A 729 2.00 12.28 22.18
N ILE A 730 0.79 12.80 22.39
CA ILE A 730 -0.03 12.63 23.60
C ILE A 730 -1.06 11.54 23.31
N THR A 731 -0.74 10.33 23.74
CA THR A 731 -1.56 9.14 23.45
C THR A 731 -2.55 8.86 24.59
N GLU A 732 -3.66 8.19 24.28
CA GLU A 732 -4.65 7.80 25.29
C GLU A 732 -4.05 6.94 26.42
N PRO A 733 -3.15 5.96 26.17
CA PRO A 733 -2.45 5.24 27.23
C PRO A 733 -1.66 6.16 28.17
N GLN A 734 -1.02 7.21 27.65
CA GLN A 734 -0.30 8.18 28.48
C GLN A 734 -1.26 8.99 29.35
N ILE A 735 -2.40 9.43 28.79
CA ILE A 735 -3.44 10.15 29.55
C ILE A 735 -4.04 9.27 30.66
N LYS A 736 -4.14 7.94 30.47
CA LYS A 736 -4.52 7.00 31.53
C LYS A 736 -3.51 7.01 32.68
N SER A 737 -2.21 6.95 32.38
CA SER A 737 -1.16 7.07 33.40
C SER A 737 -1.16 8.43 34.11
N TYR A 738 -1.44 9.53 33.41
CA TYR A 738 -1.63 10.84 34.03
C TYR A 738 -2.83 10.88 34.97
N ASN A 739 -3.94 10.24 34.61
CA ASN A 739 -5.12 10.14 35.46
C ASN A 739 -4.87 9.34 36.74
N GLU A 740 -4.11 8.24 36.65
CA GLU A 740 -3.68 7.48 37.83
C GLU A 740 -2.82 8.33 38.77
N ALA A 741 -1.86 9.08 38.20
CA ALA A 741 -1.04 10.03 38.95
C ALA A 741 -1.90 11.11 39.62
N PHE A 742 -2.85 11.70 38.88
CA PHE A 742 -3.76 12.71 39.39
C PHE A 742 -4.56 12.22 40.59
N ARG A 743 -5.19 11.04 40.50
CA ARG A 743 -5.95 10.46 41.62
C ARG A 743 -5.10 10.28 42.86
N LEU A 744 -3.90 9.71 42.69
CA LEU A 744 -2.99 9.46 43.80
C LEU A 744 -2.57 10.78 44.47
N ARG A 745 -2.18 11.76 43.67
CA ARG A 745 -1.78 13.07 44.18
C ARG A 745 -2.95 13.77 44.86
N LEU A 746 -4.13 13.75 44.26
CA LEU A 746 -5.35 14.31 44.84
C LEU A 746 -5.62 13.70 46.23
N GLN A 747 -5.57 12.37 46.35
CA GLN A 747 -5.73 11.69 47.64
C GLN A 747 -4.69 12.12 48.68
N LEU A 748 -3.43 12.27 48.27
CA LEU A 748 -2.35 12.73 49.16
C LEU A 748 -2.56 14.18 49.62
N TYR A 749 -2.87 15.10 48.71
CA TYR A 749 -3.14 16.50 49.03
C TYR A 749 -4.32 16.64 50.00
N VAL A 750 -5.44 15.95 49.73
CA VAL A 750 -6.60 15.93 50.63
C VAL A 750 -6.22 15.44 52.02
N THR A 751 -5.46 14.34 52.08
CA THR A 751 -5.09 13.73 53.36
C THR A 751 -4.18 14.64 54.17
N VAL A 752 -3.16 15.24 53.55
CA VAL A 752 -2.26 16.20 54.20
C VAL A 752 -3.04 17.42 54.69
N TYR A 753 -3.87 18.02 53.84
CA TYR A 753 -4.68 19.18 54.19
C TYR A 753 -5.59 18.89 55.39
N ARG A 754 -6.29 17.75 55.39
CA ARG A 754 -7.17 17.37 56.52
C ARG A 754 -6.41 17.18 57.82
N VAL A 755 -5.24 16.54 57.77
CA VAL A 755 -4.42 16.33 58.97
C VAL A 755 -3.89 17.67 59.48
N GLN A 756 -3.59 18.65 58.62
CA GLN A 756 -3.17 19.99 59.01
C GLN A 756 -4.30 20.85 59.57
N GLN A 757 -5.52 20.71 59.06
CA GLN A 757 -6.71 21.47 59.49
C GLN A 757 -7.40 20.91 60.76
N LEU A 758 -6.76 19.97 61.46
CA LEU A 758 -7.29 19.46 62.72
C LEU A 758 -7.21 20.57 63.80
N PRO A 759 -8.31 20.83 64.55
CA PRO A 759 -8.32 21.86 65.57
C PRO A 759 -7.42 21.48 66.74
N GLN A 760 -6.84 22.49 67.41
CA GLN A 760 -6.03 22.28 68.61
C GLN A 760 -6.90 21.69 69.75
N LEU A 761 -6.47 20.56 70.30
CA LEU A 761 -7.12 19.94 71.46
C LEU A 761 -6.64 20.65 72.73
N TYR A 762 -7.46 21.55 73.29
CA TYR A 762 -7.14 22.27 74.52
C TYR A 762 -7.43 21.39 75.76
N SER A 763 -6.46 20.59 76.20
CA SER A 763 -6.52 19.89 77.51
C SER A 763 -5.15 19.36 77.96
N ASP A 764 -4.89 19.36 79.27
CA ASP A 764 -3.69 18.76 79.92
C ASP A 764 -3.68 17.22 79.87
N HIS A 765 -4.52 16.60 79.05
CA HIS A 765 -4.61 15.15 78.94
C HIS A 765 -3.47 14.58 78.08
N SER A 766 -2.82 13.53 78.58
CA SER A 766 -1.76 12.76 77.88
C SER A 766 -2.18 12.24 76.49
N VAL A 767 -3.49 12.14 76.23
CA VAL A 767 -4.09 11.73 74.96
C VAL A 767 -3.90 12.80 73.88
N ALA A 768 -4.05 14.09 74.22
CA ALA A 768 -3.88 15.20 73.29
C ALA A 768 -2.42 15.29 72.80
N GLY A 769 -1.45 15.17 73.72
CA GLY A 769 -0.02 15.09 73.37
C GLY A 769 0.32 13.88 72.51
N SER A 770 -0.23 12.69 72.83
CA SER A 770 0.02 11.47 72.05
C SER A 770 -0.56 11.52 70.64
N LEU A 771 -1.71 12.19 70.45
CA LEU A 771 -2.33 12.40 69.14
C LEU A 771 -1.57 13.44 68.30
N ALA A 772 -1.13 14.54 68.91
CA ALA A 772 -0.32 15.56 68.24
C ALA A 772 1.02 14.98 67.74
N GLU A 773 1.68 14.16 68.56
CA GLU A 773 2.91 13.49 68.13
C GLU A 773 2.68 12.48 66.99
N LEU A 774 1.53 11.79 66.98
CA LEU A 774 1.17 10.89 65.87
C LEU A 774 0.82 11.68 64.60
N GLN A 775 0.13 12.81 64.73
CA GLN A 775 -0.16 13.74 63.64
C GLN A 775 1.13 14.22 62.97
N ASP A 776 2.11 14.70 63.74
CA ASP A 776 3.41 15.12 63.24
C ASP A 776 4.16 13.97 62.54
N THR A 777 4.14 12.77 63.13
CA THR A 777 4.79 11.59 62.53
C THR A 777 4.15 11.25 61.17
N VAL A 778 2.81 11.25 61.08
CA VAL A 778 2.08 11.00 59.83
C VAL A 778 2.34 12.09 58.79
N LEU A 779 2.35 13.37 59.18
CA LEU A 779 2.66 14.48 58.29
C LEU A 779 4.09 14.40 57.74
N GLN A 780 5.08 14.03 58.55
CA GLN A 780 6.46 13.87 58.09
C GLN A 780 6.62 12.73 57.07
N VAL A 781 5.93 11.59 57.27
CA VAL A 781 5.96 10.48 56.29
C VAL A 781 5.23 10.88 55.00
N LEU A 782 4.10 11.58 55.11
CA LEU A 782 3.35 12.07 53.95
C LEU A 782 4.16 13.11 53.14
N ASP A 783 4.85 14.05 53.78
CA ASP A 783 5.68 15.07 53.12
C ASP A 783 6.85 14.45 52.31
N LYS A 784 7.42 13.33 52.78
CA LYS A 784 8.43 12.56 52.01
C LYS A 784 7.88 12.01 50.69
N HIS A 785 6.63 11.57 50.68
CA HIS A 785 5.96 11.09 49.46
C HIS A 785 5.45 12.24 48.57
N PHE A 786 5.34 13.44 49.14
CA PHE A 786 4.90 14.65 48.47
C PHE A 786 6.01 15.34 47.67
N ARG A 787 7.25 15.34 48.20
CA ARG A 787 8.44 15.98 47.59
C ARG A 787 9.22 15.04 46.68
N MET A 788 8.83 14.95 45.41
CA MET A 788 9.49 14.06 44.45
C MET A 788 10.57 14.77 43.61
N LYS A 789 11.78 14.92 44.16
CA LYS A 789 12.96 15.47 43.42
C LYS A 789 13.23 14.74 42.10
N ALA A 790 12.94 13.45 42.03
CA ALA A 790 13.10 12.64 40.81
C ALA A 790 12.15 13.08 39.70
N LEU A 791 10.91 13.48 40.04
CA LEU A 791 9.93 13.96 39.08
C LEU A 791 10.32 15.33 38.52
N GLN A 792 10.82 16.23 39.36
CA GLN A 792 11.34 17.53 38.90
C GLN A 792 12.53 17.36 37.95
N LYS A 793 13.46 16.46 38.26
CA LYS A 793 14.58 16.15 37.36
C LYS A 793 14.11 15.60 36.01
N ALA A 794 13.07 14.76 36.01
CA ALA A 794 12.47 14.24 34.77
C ALA A 794 11.78 15.33 33.95
N VAL A 795 11.14 16.30 34.62
CA VAL A 795 10.57 17.51 34.01
C VAL A 795 11.66 18.33 33.31
N ASP A 796 12.75 18.64 34.01
CA ASP A 796 13.83 19.47 33.46
C ASP A 796 14.50 18.77 32.25
N GLN A 797 14.64 17.44 32.31
CA GLN A 797 15.16 16.63 31.20
C GLN A 797 14.23 16.67 29.97
N LEU A 798 12.92 16.55 30.16
CA LEU A 798 11.96 16.63 29.07
C LEU A 798 12.00 18.00 28.41
N ASP A 799 11.98 19.08 29.20
CA ASP A 799 11.97 20.45 28.67
C ASP A 799 13.24 20.79 27.89
N GLU A 800 14.40 20.25 28.29
CA GLU A 800 15.64 20.41 27.52
C GLU A 800 15.62 19.63 26.20
N ILE A 801 15.04 18.43 26.18
CA ILE A 801 14.88 17.63 24.96
C ILE A 801 13.92 18.33 23.99
N LEU A 802 12.79 18.87 24.48
CA LEU A 802 11.81 19.61 23.67
C LEU A 802 12.44 20.77 22.89
N ARG A 803 13.41 21.48 23.48
CA ARG A 803 14.10 22.60 22.83
C ARG A 803 15.04 22.18 21.69
N ARG A 804 15.56 20.96 21.73
CA ARG A 804 16.60 20.47 20.79
C ARG A 804 16.08 19.49 19.75
N CYS A 805 14.85 19.00 19.89
CA CYS A 805 14.30 17.99 19.00
C CYS A 805 13.88 18.56 17.64
N GLU A 806 14.35 17.91 16.56
CA GLU A 806 13.95 18.22 15.18
C GLU A 806 12.95 17.22 14.60
N LYS A 807 12.80 16.04 15.20
CA LYS A 807 11.98 14.93 14.68
C LYS A 807 10.82 14.60 15.61
N LEU A 808 9.67 14.33 15.01
CA LEU A 808 8.46 13.91 15.73
C LEU A 808 8.66 12.62 16.53
N SER A 809 9.37 11.64 15.97
CA SER A 809 9.67 10.37 16.66
C SER A 809 10.46 10.58 17.96
N HIS A 810 11.41 11.52 17.97
CA HIS A 810 12.15 11.85 19.18
C HIS A 810 11.26 12.50 20.24
N LEU A 811 10.32 13.36 19.85
CA LEU A 811 9.33 13.96 20.77
C LEU A 811 8.40 12.91 21.38
N GLN A 812 7.95 11.94 20.57
CA GLN A 812 7.14 10.80 21.04
C GLN A 812 7.88 9.97 22.10
N ILE A 813 9.13 9.59 21.81
CA ILE A 813 9.97 8.81 22.73
C ILE A 813 10.25 9.60 24.01
N ALA A 814 10.57 10.89 23.90
CA ALA A 814 10.86 11.73 25.06
C ALA A 814 9.65 11.84 26.00
N HIS A 815 8.45 12.07 25.47
CA HIS A 815 7.23 12.11 26.27
C HIS A 815 6.89 10.75 26.88
N GLN A 816 7.04 9.66 26.12
CA GLN A 816 6.83 8.31 26.63
C GLN A 816 7.78 7.98 27.79
N GLU A 817 9.05 8.37 27.67
CA GLU A 817 10.04 8.16 28.71
C GLU A 817 9.75 9.00 29.97
N PHE A 818 9.30 10.25 29.80
CA PHE A 818 8.81 11.06 30.92
C PHE A 818 7.64 10.38 31.65
N VAL A 819 6.62 9.91 30.93
CA VAL A 819 5.47 9.22 31.54
C VAL A 819 5.91 7.96 32.28
N ARG A 820 6.85 7.20 31.71
CA ARG A 820 7.44 6.02 32.36
C ARG A 820 8.15 6.39 33.67
N LEU A 821 8.94 7.47 33.67
CA LEU A 821 9.62 7.98 34.86
C LEU A 821 8.65 8.52 35.92
N MET A 822 7.57 9.18 35.50
CA MET A 822 6.49 9.64 36.38
C MET A 822 5.82 8.45 37.09
N VAL A 823 5.42 7.42 36.33
CA VAL A 823 4.81 6.19 36.85
C VAL A 823 5.74 5.49 37.85
N ALA A 824 7.04 5.39 37.52
CA ALA A 824 8.03 4.79 38.41
C ALA A 824 8.25 5.63 39.68
N SER A 825 8.32 6.96 39.57
CA SER A 825 8.52 7.87 40.70
C SER A 825 7.34 7.84 41.66
N LEU A 826 6.11 7.82 41.15
CA LEU A 826 4.89 7.70 41.95
C LEU A 826 4.58 6.26 42.37
N LYS A 827 5.43 5.29 41.99
CA LYS A 827 5.29 3.86 42.30
C LYS A 827 3.93 3.27 41.86
N LEU A 828 3.34 3.79 40.78
CA LEU A 828 2.00 3.44 40.29
C LEU A 828 1.87 2.02 39.69
N GLY A 829 2.94 1.22 39.69
CA GLY A 829 2.95 -0.17 39.18
C GLY A 829 3.64 -1.20 40.07
N VAL A 830 4.05 -0.82 41.30
CA VAL A 830 4.74 -1.74 42.22
C VAL A 830 3.79 -2.10 43.36
N TYR A 831 3.28 -3.33 43.35
CA TYR A 831 2.22 -3.82 44.24
C TYR A 831 2.48 -3.57 45.73
N ARG A 832 3.72 -3.78 46.20
CA ARG A 832 4.09 -3.59 47.61
C ARG A 832 4.03 -2.13 48.05
N SER A 833 4.50 -1.20 47.22
CA SER A 833 4.53 0.21 47.58
C SER A 833 3.19 0.93 47.40
N GLN A 834 2.32 0.44 46.52
CA GLN A 834 0.92 0.88 46.51
C GLN A 834 0.21 0.47 47.80
N HIS A 835 0.48 -0.74 48.30
CA HIS A 835 -0.01 -1.20 49.60
C HIS A 835 0.49 -0.32 50.74
N GLU A 836 1.80 -0.03 50.80
CA GLU A 836 2.38 0.85 51.82
C GLU A 836 1.74 2.26 51.83
N LEU A 837 1.48 2.83 50.66
CA LEU A 837 0.89 4.16 50.53
C LEU A 837 -0.60 4.14 50.86
N GLN A 838 -1.34 3.11 50.45
CA GLN A 838 -2.75 2.93 50.83
C GLN A 838 -2.91 2.69 52.33
N GLU A 839 -2.01 1.91 52.94
CA GLU A 839 -1.94 1.72 54.39
C GLU A 839 -1.65 3.06 55.10
N LEU A 840 -0.71 3.86 54.61
CA LEU A 840 -0.43 5.19 55.15
C LEU A 840 -1.64 6.13 55.06
N LEU A 841 -2.34 6.15 53.92
CA LEU A 841 -3.57 6.94 53.74
C LEU A 841 -4.70 6.47 54.66
N ALA A 842 -4.87 5.16 54.84
CA ALA A 842 -5.84 4.59 55.77
C ALA A 842 -5.49 4.95 57.23
N MET A 843 -4.21 4.92 57.59
CA MET A 843 -3.72 5.33 58.91
C MET A 843 -4.00 6.81 59.17
N ALA A 844 -3.77 7.68 58.20
CA ALA A 844 -4.10 9.10 58.32
C ALA A 844 -5.61 9.34 58.50
N ARG A 845 -6.47 8.58 57.80
CA ARG A 845 -7.92 8.60 58.02
C ARG A 845 -8.30 8.18 59.44
N ILE A 846 -7.68 7.12 59.97
CA ILE A 846 -7.89 6.66 61.35
C ILE A 846 -7.52 7.78 62.33
N VAL A 847 -6.38 8.46 62.12
CA VAL A 847 -5.98 9.61 62.96
C VAL A 847 -7.03 10.70 62.96
N ILE A 848 -7.54 11.09 61.79
CA ILE A 848 -8.60 12.10 61.67
C ILE A 848 -9.86 11.68 62.44
N CYS A 849 -10.31 10.42 62.29
CA CYS A 849 -11.48 9.90 62.98
C CYS A 849 -11.30 9.87 64.50
N LEU A 850 -10.13 9.43 64.98
CA LEU A 850 -9.79 9.42 66.40
C LEU A 850 -9.76 10.85 66.95
N TRP A 851 -9.16 11.78 66.21
CA TRP A 851 -9.10 13.20 66.60
C TRP A 851 -10.48 13.81 66.78
N ARG A 852 -11.36 13.67 65.78
CA ARG A 852 -12.74 14.20 65.83
C ARG A 852 -13.56 13.58 66.98
N ARG A 853 -13.33 12.31 67.28
CA ARG A 853 -14.03 11.62 68.36
C ARG A 853 -13.52 12.03 69.74
N VAL A 854 -12.21 12.26 69.89
CA VAL A 854 -11.63 12.82 71.12
C VAL A 854 -12.05 14.28 71.31
N GLU A 855 -12.08 15.08 70.24
CA GLU A 855 -12.63 16.44 70.24
C GLU A 855 -14.07 16.46 70.75
N TYR A 856 -14.94 15.58 70.22
CA TYR A 856 -16.32 15.44 70.69
C TYR A 856 -16.40 15.07 72.18
N VAL A 857 -15.64 14.06 72.62
CA VAL A 857 -15.63 13.62 74.02
C VAL A 857 -15.14 14.73 74.95
N LEU A 858 -14.11 15.48 74.56
CA LEU A 858 -13.58 16.58 75.37
C LEU A 858 -14.50 17.80 75.39
N PHE A 859 -15.17 18.13 74.28
CA PHE A 859 -16.05 19.29 74.19
C PHE A 859 -17.36 19.09 74.99
N TYR A 860 -17.94 17.89 74.94
CA TYR A 860 -19.19 17.59 75.63
C TYR A 860 -19.02 17.15 77.10
N ASN A 861 -17.81 16.75 77.54
CA ASN A 861 -17.54 16.48 78.96
C ASN A 861 -17.18 17.75 79.76
N ILE A 862 -16.95 18.90 79.11
CA ILE A 862 -16.57 20.17 79.77
C ILE A 862 -17.78 21.11 79.95
N THR A 863 -18.92 20.83 79.32
CA THR A 863 -20.12 21.67 79.45
C THR A 863 -21.22 20.95 80.26
N GLU A 864 -21.52 21.55 81.42
CA GLU A 864 -22.56 21.21 82.42
C GLU A 864 -22.21 19.98 83.30
N GLY A 865 -21.85 20.11 84.59
CA GLY A 865 -22.24 21.12 85.56
C GLY A 865 -23.57 20.80 86.25
N ASP A 866 -24.16 19.63 86.01
CA ASP A 866 -25.38 19.19 86.71
C ASP A 866 -25.09 17.93 87.57
N GLU A 867 -25.17 18.12 88.88
CA GLU A 867 -24.92 17.10 89.87
C GLU A 867 -26.08 16.08 89.90
N GLY A 868 -25.80 14.79 89.69
CA GLY A 868 -26.53 13.74 90.39
C GLY A 868 -27.27 12.66 89.57
N CYS A 869 -26.66 12.09 88.53
CA CYS A 869 -27.13 10.82 87.96
C CYS A 869 -26.04 9.73 87.99
N ALA A 870 -26.33 8.55 88.56
CA ALA A 870 -25.42 7.39 88.52
C ALA A 870 -25.12 6.87 87.10
N PHE A 871 -25.80 7.42 86.09
CA PHE A 871 -25.51 7.22 84.67
C PHE A 871 -24.29 8.02 84.19
N ASP A 872 -24.04 9.21 84.75
CA ASP A 872 -22.94 10.10 84.34
C ASP A 872 -21.59 9.55 84.80
N ASP A 873 -21.48 9.05 86.04
CA ASP A 873 -20.27 8.37 86.53
C ASP A 873 -19.85 7.17 85.66
N LYS A 874 -20.85 6.44 85.13
CA LYS A 874 -20.63 5.27 84.27
C LYS A 874 -20.25 5.66 82.85
N TYR A 875 -20.77 6.80 82.39
CA TYR A 875 -20.47 7.41 81.10
C TYR A 875 -19.07 8.02 81.11
N ASP A 876 -18.68 8.71 82.17
CA ASP A 876 -17.33 9.23 82.39
C ASP A 876 -16.29 8.12 82.50
N ALA A 877 -16.59 7.04 83.22
CA ALA A 877 -15.74 5.86 83.25
C ALA A 877 -15.55 5.22 81.86
N HIS A 878 -16.60 5.20 81.01
CA HIS A 878 -16.51 4.74 79.63
C HIS A 878 -15.68 5.68 78.75
N ASN A 879 -15.86 6.99 78.90
CA ASN A 879 -15.09 8.02 78.20
C ASN A 879 -13.61 7.96 78.56
N MET A 880 -13.27 7.80 79.85
CA MET A 880 -11.89 7.63 80.30
C MET A 880 -11.27 6.31 79.80
N THR A 881 -12.02 5.22 79.80
CA THR A 881 -11.58 3.94 79.24
C THR A 881 -11.31 4.07 77.73
N TYR A 882 -12.18 4.78 77.02
CA TYR A 882 -12.00 5.09 75.61
C TYR A 882 -10.73 5.93 75.37
N LEU A 883 -10.52 7.03 76.11
CA LEU A 883 -9.32 7.89 76.00
C LEU A 883 -8.01 7.11 76.27
N MET A 884 -8.00 6.20 77.24
CA MET A 884 -6.87 5.31 77.50
C MET A 884 -6.65 4.30 76.35
N SER A 885 -7.73 3.79 75.75
CA SER A 885 -7.64 2.94 74.56
C SER A 885 -7.06 3.69 73.36
N VAL A 886 -7.44 4.97 73.17
CA VAL A 886 -6.90 5.82 72.10
C VAL A 886 -5.40 6.05 72.31
N THR A 887 -4.96 6.36 73.52
CA THR A 887 -3.54 6.54 73.86
C THR A 887 -2.70 5.28 73.60
N THR A 888 -3.29 4.10 73.85
CA THR A 888 -2.65 2.82 73.58
C THR A 888 -2.59 2.55 72.06
N ALA A 889 -3.67 2.85 71.35
CA ALA A 889 -3.76 2.72 69.90
C ALA A 889 -2.79 3.67 69.17
N THR A 890 -2.65 4.92 69.60
CA THR A 890 -1.70 5.88 69.01
C THR A 890 -0.27 5.42 69.19
N LYS A 891 0.09 4.88 70.36
CA LYS A 891 1.42 4.29 70.61
C LYS A 891 1.67 3.06 69.73
N ALA A 892 0.68 2.18 69.60
CA ALA A 892 0.78 1.01 68.73
C ALA A 892 0.91 1.39 67.24
N MET A 893 0.16 2.39 66.78
CA MET A 893 0.20 2.87 65.40
C MET A 893 1.59 3.41 65.01
N ARG A 894 2.28 4.11 65.91
CA ARG A 894 3.65 4.62 65.66
C ARG A 894 4.69 3.49 65.50
N CYS A 895 4.40 2.29 66.00
CA CYS A 895 5.25 1.11 65.87
C CYS A 895 5.01 0.33 64.56
N LEU A 896 3.99 0.70 63.76
CA LEU A 896 3.66 0.02 62.51
C LEU A 896 4.62 0.43 61.37
N HIS A 897 4.85 -0.54 60.47
CA HIS A 897 5.86 -0.52 59.41
C HIS A 897 5.93 0.78 58.57
N PRO A 898 4.85 1.45 58.15
CA PRO A 898 4.96 2.69 57.35
C PRO A 898 5.38 3.93 58.15
N LEU A 899 5.30 3.90 59.48
CA LEU A 899 5.67 5.03 60.37
C LEU A 899 7.00 4.76 61.12
N LYS A 900 7.49 3.51 61.10
CA LYS A 900 8.62 3.02 61.89
C LYS A 900 9.98 3.58 61.46
N ASP A 901 10.13 3.95 60.18
CA ASP A 901 11.38 4.48 59.60
C ASP A 901 11.65 5.96 59.92
N ILE A 902 10.76 6.63 60.67
CA ILE A 902 10.96 8.01 61.16
C ILE A 902 11.26 8.05 62.67
N VAL A 903 10.90 7.00 63.41
CA VAL A 903 11.08 6.91 64.87
C VAL A 903 12.50 6.40 65.25
N LYS A 904 13.32 6.05 64.27
CA LYS A 904 14.77 5.80 64.40
C LYS A 904 15.55 7.02 63.94
#